data_AF-A0A0D1YFS3-F1
#
_entry.id   AF-A0A0D1YFS3-F1
#
_cell.length_a   1.000
_cell.length_b   1.000
_cell.length_c   1.000
_cell.angle_alpha   90.00
_cell.angle_beta   90.00
_cell.angle_gamma   90.00
#
_symmetry.space_group_name_H-M   'P 1'
#
loop_
_entity.id
_entity.type
_entity.pdbx_description
1 polymer ?
#
loop_
_entity_poly.entity_id
_entity_poly.type
_entity_poly.pdbx_seq_one_letter_code
_entity_poly.pdbx_strand_id
1 'polypeptide(L)'
;MLIITKRVQSAVQRLVGGSKRANLLSPSSSCGFFVTLGCAPASIKAHGASRTQGPEPRRCPSIYSHQESCWPLLASYSSARACQNSSCQEMADHEVAGKIILDEVEETLKKLLLDVAEFIEKNPLPSEAETSAVLLPDELKKAPLELRFAGGWVRDKLLGTPSHDIDVAINKMTGEQFGERLKEYLDVPGNAERYGLGDAKKKAGSLTKIEKNPEASKNLETVTTKILGLDVDFVNLRKETYTEESRNPVVEFGTPEEDALRRDATINALFYNITTGQLEDLTGRGLSDMKNKIIRTPLEPYTTFKDDPLRVLRLIRFASRLGYEIDAETKKFMGNEDIRKFFLAKITKERVWTEFEKMLKGPDPRRALSIIHELDLYRTIFIDPANPKLYEPDTKNWAEAYNTWHDLLDDGNELASTLVKSKDECFLSWFLASMIPWADAPEPTPLKSGKIPPPLATQVAVAAFKPPNHVLNVLTPSIAHLLAIREIKDRREKARDSLGMAIRRWGASWRSQVIFAMLYEIYTEPGKKADILAHYSEFMAHITSLGILDAHLFKPLVDGTALAKALNAKPGPWMKAALDVVMAWQLRNPDITDPAAAIEEVKLSDVVDTSTLAPPAKKQKKGELTSALVSHLLRETLKPLFSHKANPELTSTGRRRIGNTAKAVRNYEVEFGDDAKSPWKVTHNSWALDILLWCCRAVDAKTLESEWGFIIPPLLAILDDIDARARARGCEMLTALLANCPPELLKRTGLAPLFEESLYASVTFLPSLTPEEESVVLLDKALPALLVLAEKSNSSYDTSKPAQGSARQKSLDGVLRKGILQPYSHAGEHVRIAEILLRQLPPILQALGIDSVKHLKDLVPLLSSIMSDPLGLAYPSLLHEGAKAMQTTIANAWPRITEWRGDVLKGICLLWIRLEEEGQDIDQSIAADIRKELRAVADMLAKVMDTRDAARETWTRERDELVAADGRLQELLV
;
A
#
# COMPACT_ATOMS: atom_id res chain seq x y z
N MET A 1 -19.80 -48.25 24.77
CA MET A 1 -19.96 -46.85 24.33
C MET A 1 -21.40 -46.37 24.50
N LEU A 2 -22.32 -46.64 23.56
CA LEU A 2 -23.76 -46.25 23.66
C LEU A 2 -24.47 -46.72 24.96
N ILE A 3 -24.00 -47.78 25.61
CA ILE A 3 -24.61 -48.33 26.83
C ILE A 3 -24.29 -47.48 28.08
N ILE A 4 -23.09 -46.89 28.17
CA ILE A 4 -22.65 -46.11 29.35
C ILE A 4 -23.28 -44.71 29.30
N THR A 5 -23.23 -44.06 28.15
CA THR A 5 -23.96 -42.81 27.89
C THR A 5 -25.47 -42.98 28.09
N LYS A 6 -26.06 -44.13 27.70
CA LYS A 6 -27.48 -44.45 27.99
C LYS A 6 -27.77 -44.67 29.47
N ARG A 7 -26.85 -45.25 30.26
CA ARG A 7 -27.04 -45.43 31.72
C ARG A 7 -27.01 -44.09 32.46
N VAL A 8 -26.05 -43.22 32.13
CA VAL A 8 -25.98 -41.85 32.67
C VAL A 8 -27.16 -41.02 32.17
N GLN A 9 -27.52 -41.08 30.88
CA GLN A 9 -28.72 -40.42 30.36
C GLN A 9 -30.01 -40.93 31.02
N SER A 10 -30.11 -42.23 31.33
CA SER A 10 -31.25 -42.82 32.03
C SER A 10 -31.29 -42.44 33.52
N ALA A 11 -30.14 -42.34 34.19
CA ALA A 11 -30.03 -41.77 35.54
C ALA A 11 -30.46 -40.30 35.54
N VAL A 12 -29.88 -39.49 34.65
CA VAL A 12 -30.22 -38.07 34.47
C VAL A 12 -31.69 -37.85 34.08
N GLN A 13 -32.27 -38.68 33.21
CA GLN A 13 -33.70 -38.58 32.85
C GLN A 13 -34.62 -38.87 34.04
N ARG A 14 -34.24 -39.80 34.93
CA ARG A 14 -34.96 -40.04 36.20
C ARG A 14 -34.87 -38.82 37.13
N LEU A 15 -33.71 -38.14 37.16
CA LEU A 15 -33.51 -36.90 37.93
C LEU A 15 -34.32 -35.72 37.38
N VAL A 16 -34.37 -35.54 36.05
CA VAL A 16 -35.16 -34.48 35.40
C VAL A 16 -36.67 -34.72 35.57
N GLY A 17 -37.13 -35.98 35.50
CA GLY A 17 -38.53 -36.35 35.72
C GLY A 17 -39.02 -36.21 37.16
N GLY A 18 -38.12 -36.22 38.15
CA GLY A 18 -38.43 -36.01 39.57
C GLY A 18 -38.63 -34.54 39.98
N SER A 19 -38.28 -33.59 39.11
CA SER A 19 -38.51 -32.16 39.36
C SER A 19 -39.91 -31.75 38.90
N LYS A 20 -40.81 -31.41 39.84
CA LYS A 20 -42.22 -31.08 39.54
C LYS A 20 -42.32 -29.82 38.64
N ARG A 21 -42.47 -29.98 37.33
CA ARG A 21 -42.81 -28.88 36.39
C ARG A 21 -44.31 -28.56 36.46
N ALA A 22 -44.66 -27.40 37.01
CA ALA A 22 -46.03 -26.87 36.93
C ALA A 22 -46.23 -26.15 35.58
N ASN A 23 -47.10 -26.71 34.73
CA ASN A 23 -47.54 -26.11 33.47
C ASN A 23 -48.36 -24.83 33.74
N LEU A 24 -47.92 -23.70 33.17
CA LEU A 24 -48.77 -22.53 32.95
C LEU A 24 -48.65 -22.09 31.49
N LEU A 25 -49.79 -22.22 30.80
CA LEU A 25 -50.26 -21.57 29.56
C LEU A 25 -49.98 -22.25 28.22
N SER A 26 -51.09 -22.35 27.47
CA SER A 26 -51.37 -23.05 26.21
C SER A 26 -50.88 -22.31 24.95
N PRO A 27 -50.80 -23.00 23.79
CA PRO A 27 -50.36 -22.39 22.53
C PRO A 27 -51.54 -21.84 21.73
N SER A 28 -51.38 -20.66 21.12
CA SER A 28 -52.22 -20.20 20.03
C SER A 28 -51.36 -19.79 18.83
N SER A 29 -51.36 -20.66 17.83
CA SER A 29 -51.46 -20.39 16.38
C SER A 29 -50.67 -19.24 15.76
N SER A 30 -49.71 -19.66 14.94
CA SER A 30 -49.25 -19.05 13.70
C SER A 30 -50.39 -18.48 12.82
N CYS A 31 -50.14 -17.32 12.22
CA CYS A 31 -50.87 -16.86 11.04
C CYS A 31 -49.93 -16.02 10.17
N GLY A 32 -49.58 -16.54 9.00
CA GLY A 32 -48.94 -15.79 7.92
C GLY A 32 -50.01 -15.12 7.05
N PHE A 33 -49.66 -13.99 6.45
CA PHE A 33 -50.45 -13.38 5.36
C PHE A 33 -49.50 -12.80 4.29
N PHE A 34 -49.56 -13.40 3.11
CA PHE A 34 -49.33 -12.79 1.81
C PHE A 34 -50.40 -11.70 1.55
N VAL A 35 -50.13 -10.71 0.66
CA VAL A 35 -51.08 -10.16 -0.35
C VAL A 35 -50.48 -8.95 -1.12
N THR A 36 -50.23 -9.21 -2.40
CA THR A 36 -50.50 -8.48 -3.67
C THR A 36 -50.10 -7.02 -3.98
N LEU A 37 -49.54 -6.93 -5.20
CA LEU A 37 -49.47 -5.86 -6.20
C LEU A 37 -50.72 -4.98 -6.40
N GLY A 38 -50.50 -3.71 -6.78
CA GLY A 38 -51.48 -2.82 -7.41
C GLY A 38 -50.79 -1.80 -8.33
N CYS A 39 -51.31 -1.63 -9.55
CA CYS A 39 -50.77 -0.87 -10.67
C CYS A 39 -51.57 0.44 -10.94
N ALA A 40 -50.90 1.43 -11.57
CA ALA A 40 -51.41 2.51 -12.46
C ALA A 40 -52.03 3.81 -11.83
N PRO A 41 -52.16 4.96 -12.57
CA PRO A 41 -51.28 5.57 -13.60
C PRO A 41 -51.16 7.14 -13.57
N ALA A 42 -50.26 7.66 -14.43
CA ALA A 42 -50.30 8.92 -15.20
C ALA A 42 -50.19 10.33 -14.54
N SER A 43 -49.24 11.17 -15.00
CA SER A 43 -49.52 12.38 -15.81
C SER A 43 -48.27 13.22 -16.11
N ILE A 44 -48.24 13.70 -17.35
CA ILE A 44 -47.30 14.59 -18.04
C ILE A 44 -47.35 16.05 -17.51
N LYS A 45 -46.22 16.76 -17.53
CA LYS A 45 -46.10 18.16 -18.04
C LYS A 45 -44.65 18.64 -18.10
N ALA A 46 -44.20 18.93 -19.33
CA ALA A 46 -43.06 19.80 -19.64
C ALA A 46 -43.45 21.28 -19.51
N HIS A 47 -42.49 22.19 -19.31
CA HIS A 47 -42.35 23.51 -19.99
C HIS A 47 -41.15 24.30 -19.44
N GLY A 48 -40.42 24.99 -20.34
CA GLY A 48 -39.96 26.36 -20.08
C GLY A 48 -38.45 26.61 -20.01
N ALA A 49 -37.88 27.08 -21.13
CA ALA A 49 -36.55 27.68 -21.21
C ALA A 49 -36.57 29.19 -20.90
N SER A 50 -35.45 29.76 -20.41
CA SER A 50 -35.03 31.13 -20.78
C SER A 50 -33.55 31.42 -20.45
N ARG A 51 -32.89 32.10 -21.39
CA ARG A 51 -31.54 32.68 -21.39
C ARG A 51 -31.31 33.77 -20.33
N THR A 52 -30.03 34.05 -19.99
CA THR A 52 -29.36 35.39 -19.98
C THR A 52 -27.89 35.22 -19.53
N GLN A 53 -26.93 35.45 -20.42
CA GLN A 53 -26.01 36.61 -20.51
C GLN A 53 -24.90 36.69 -19.42
N GLY A 54 -23.64 36.65 -19.87
CA GLY A 54 -22.42 36.84 -19.05
C GLY A 54 -22.12 38.31 -18.72
N PRO A 55 -20.97 38.58 -18.05
CA PRO A 55 -19.88 39.25 -18.76
C PRO A 55 -18.45 38.84 -18.36
N GLU A 56 -17.52 39.18 -19.26
CA GLU A 56 -16.06 39.07 -19.27
C GLU A 56 -15.31 40.19 -18.47
N PRO A 57 -13.96 40.17 -18.35
CA PRO A 57 -13.22 40.54 -17.15
C PRO A 57 -12.48 41.89 -17.21
N ARG A 58 -11.97 42.35 -16.06
CA ARG A 58 -11.11 43.56 -15.94
C ARG A 58 -9.64 43.19 -15.74
N ARG A 59 -8.76 43.97 -16.40
CA ARG A 59 -7.29 43.90 -16.41
C ARG A 59 -6.63 44.73 -15.30
N CYS A 60 -5.47 44.21 -14.83
CA CYS A 60 -4.19 44.86 -14.47
C CYS A 60 -4.13 45.87 -13.28
N PRO A 61 -2.96 46.10 -12.61
CA PRO A 61 -1.60 46.12 -13.16
C PRO A 61 -0.42 45.57 -12.30
N SER A 62 0.74 45.49 -12.97
CA SER A 62 2.09 45.16 -12.52
C SER A 62 2.84 46.32 -11.86
N ILE A 63 3.77 46.04 -10.93
CA ILE A 63 4.93 46.90 -10.55
C ILE A 63 6.13 46.03 -10.06
N TYR A 64 7.29 46.18 -10.72
CA TYR A 64 8.74 46.16 -10.34
C TYR A 64 9.19 45.57 -8.96
N SER A 65 10.41 45.04 -8.70
CA SER A 65 11.66 44.71 -9.42
C SER A 65 12.74 44.17 -8.45
N HIS A 66 13.74 43.44 -8.99
CA HIS A 66 15.14 43.24 -8.53
C HIS A 66 15.53 42.26 -7.40
N GLN A 67 16.24 41.18 -7.78
CA GLN A 67 17.59 40.69 -7.35
C GLN A 67 17.65 39.14 -7.42
N GLU A 68 18.14 38.56 -8.52
CA GLU A 68 19.50 38.05 -8.78
C GLU A 68 20.00 36.82 -7.98
N SER A 69 20.33 35.78 -8.78
CA SER A 69 21.38 34.76 -8.63
C SER A 69 21.03 33.36 -8.09
N CYS A 70 20.66 32.44 -9.00
CA CYS A 70 20.80 30.97 -8.86
C CYS A 70 20.45 30.19 -10.16
N TRP A 71 21.09 30.45 -11.31
CA TRP A 71 20.76 29.74 -12.59
C TRP A 71 21.99 29.16 -13.31
N PRO A 72 22.38 27.88 -13.06
CA PRO A 72 23.24 27.18 -14.02
C PRO A 72 22.69 25.85 -14.57
N LEU A 73 21.72 25.19 -13.91
CA LEU A 73 21.38 23.80 -14.23
C LEU A 73 20.29 23.64 -15.30
N LEU A 74 19.19 24.40 -15.24
CA LEU A 74 18.14 24.37 -16.27
C LEU A 74 18.63 24.96 -17.60
N ALA A 75 19.52 25.95 -17.53
CA ALA A 75 20.22 26.46 -18.69
C ALA A 75 21.03 25.36 -19.39
N SER A 76 21.57 24.35 -18.68
CA SER A 76 22.27 23.22 -19.32
C SER A 76 21.33 22.24 -20.03
N TYR A 77 20.07 22.13 -19.58
CA TYR A 77 19.06 21.29 -20.24
C TYR A 77 18.59 21.95 -21.54
N SER A 78 18.31 23.26 -21.52
CA SER A 78 17.97 24.01 -22.73
C SER A 78 19.19 24.33 -23.61
N SER A 79 20.41 24.48 -23.05
CA SER A 79 21.64 24.74 -23.82
C SER A 79 22.27 23.48 -24.40
N ALA A 80 22.13 22.30 -23.78
CA ALA A 80 22.47 21.04 -24.45
C ALA A 80 21.59 20.85 -25.68
N ARG A 81 20.32 21.27 -25.59
CA ARG A 81 19.36 21.28 -26.70
C ARG A 81 19.64 22.40 -27.71
N ALA A 82 20.02 23.61 -27.28
CA ALA A 82 20.35 24.71 -28.17
C ALA A 82 21.68 24.49 -28.88
N CYS A 83 22.74 24.02 -28.21
CA CYS A 83 24.01 23.65 -28.86
C CYS A 83 23.86 22.45 -29.82
N GLN A 84 22.87 21.57 -29.63
CA GLN A 84 22.58 20.50 -30.59
C GLN A 84 21.62 20.93 -31.71
N ASN A 85 20.56 21.71 -31.43
CA ASN A 85 19.66 22.21 -32.46
C ASN A 85 20.27 23.33 -33.31
N SER A 86 21.07 24.24 -32.72
CA SER A 86 21.76 25.30 -33.47
C SER A 86 22.95 24.77 -34.27
N SER A 87 23.67 23.76 -33.76
CA SER A 87 24.70 23.07 -34.57
C SER A 87 24.10 22.19 -35.66
N CYS A 88 22.87 21.68 -35.47
CA CYS A 88 22.15 20.89 -36.48
C CYS A 88 21.37 21.72 -37.52
N GLN A 89 21.06 23.01 -37.25
CA GLN A 89 20.33 23.87 -38.20
C GLN A 89 21.24 24.80 -39.02
N GLU A 90 22.46 25.12 -38.58
CA GLU A 90 23.41 25.91 -39.38
C GLU A 90 24.38 25.06 -40.23
N MET A 91 24.26 23.73 -40.23
CA MET A 91 25.12 22.85 -41.05
C MET A 91 24.35 21.97 -42.06
N ALA A 92 23.15 22.39 -42.47
CA ALA A 92 22.31 21.64 -43.42
C ALA A 92 22.76 21.71 -44.90
N ASP A 93 23.88 22.38 -45.21
CA ASP A 93 24.40 22.52 -46.59
C ASP A 93 25.77 21.86 -46.83
N HIS A 94 26.25 20.99 -45.94
CA HIS A 94 27.43 20.17 -46.23
C HIS A 94 27.04 18.86 -46.93
N GLU A 95 27.43 18.73 -48.20
CA GLU A 95 27.46 17.47 -48.94
C GLU A 95 27.99 16.35 -48.04
N VAL A 96 27.18 15.31 -47.81
CA VAL A 96 27.59 14.06 -47.17
C VAL A 96 28.49 13.29 -48.14
N ALA A 97 29.68 13.83 -48.35
CA ALA A 97 30.85 13.20 -48.96
C ALA A 97 32.02 13.40 -47.97
N GLY A 98 31.78 13.07 -46.69
CA GLY A 98 32.68 13.39 -45.59
C GLY A 98 33.77 12.33 -45.41
N LYS A 99 35.02 12.66 -45.76
CA LYS A 99 36.18 11.94 -45.23
C LYS A 99 36.19 12.11 -43.71
N ILE A 100 36.32 11.01 -42.97
CA ILE A 100 36.59 11.07 -41.52
C ILE A 100 37.96 11.73 -41.32
N ILE A 101 37.98 12.80 -40.53
CA ILE A 101 39.20 13.48 -40.10
C ILE A 101 39.49 13.02 -38.68
N LEU A 102 40.66 12.40 -38.49
CA LEU A 102 41.14 11.99 -37.18
C LEU A 102 41.84 13.16 -36.51
N ASP A 103 41.67 13.29 -35.19
CA ASP A 103 42.46 14.25 -34.41
C ASP A 103 43.91 13.77 -34.19
N GLU A 104 44.76 14.61 -33.57
CA GLU A 104 46.17 14.26 -33.34
C GLU A 104 46.36 13.01 -32.47
N VAL A 105 45.46 12.79 -31.50
CA VAL A 105 45.52 11.64 -30.59
C VAL A 105 45.07 10.39 -31.33
N GLU A 106 44.01 10.48 -32.13
CA GLU A 106 43.46 9.40 -32.95
C GLU A 106 44.39 9.01 -34.09
N GLU A 107 45.08 9.96 -34.72
CA GLU A 107 46.14 9.68 -35.70
C GLU A 107 47.32 8.96 -35.03
N THR A 108 47.66 9.33 -33.79
CA THR A 108 48.71 8.64 -33.02
C THR A 108 48.27 7.22 -32.65
N LEU A 109 47.02 7.04 -32.25
CA LEU A 109 46.43 5.72 -31.97
C LEU A 109 46.40 4.86 -33.23
N LYS A 110 45.96 5.41 -34.37
CA LYS A 110 45.95 4.73 -35.66
C LYS A 110 47.36 4.25 -36.04
N LYS A 111 48.37 5.11 -35.92
CA LYS A 111 49.77 4.73 -36.19
C LYS A 111 50.22 3.58 -35.28
N LEU A 112 49.96 3.69 -33.97
CA LEU A 112 50.28 2.63 -33.01
C LEU A 112 49.63 1.29 -33.41
N LEU A 113 48.34 1.30 -33.75
CA LEU A 113 47.60 0.09 -34.11
C LEU A 113 48.11 -0.54 -35.42
N LEU A 114 48.47 0.27 -36.41
CA LEU A 114 49.03 -0.22 -37.67
C LEU A 114 50.45 -0.80 -37.49
N ASP A 115 51.29 -0.16 -36.70
CA ASP A 115 52.63 -0.66 -36.37
C ASP A 115 52.56 -2.00 -35.61
N VAL A 116 51.60 -2.13 -34.69
CA VAL A 116 51.35 -3.38 -33.96
C VAL A 116 50.85 -4.46 -34.92
N ALA A 117 49.96 -4.11 -35.85
CA ALA A 117 49.51 -5.05 -36.88
C ALA A 117 50.69 -5.54 -37.75
N GLU A 118 51.59 -4.65 -38.16
CA GLU A 118 52.79 -5.02 -38.93
C GLU A 118 53.77 -5.90 -38.11
N PHE A 119 53.92 -5.61 -36.82
CA PHE A 119 54.72 -6.42 -35.91
C PHE A 119 54.15 -7.83 -35.73
N ILE A 120 52.83 -7.98 -35.67
CA ILE A 120 52.15 -9.27 -35.62
C ILE A 120 52.36 -10.05 -36.92
N GLU A 121 52.27 -9.41 -38.08
CA GLU A 121 52.54 -10.07 -39.37
C GLU A 121 54.00 -10.54 -39.51
N LYS A 122 54.95 -9.76 -39.00
CA LYS A 122 56.38 -10.11 -39.00
C LYS A 122 56.75 -11.19 -37.98
N ASN A 123 55.93 -11.35 -36.93
CA ASN A 123 56.15 -12.31 -35.84
C ASN A 123 54.85 -13.11 -35.58
N PRO A 124 54.50 -14.04 -36.49
CA PRO A 124 53.31 -14.86 -36.35
C PRO A 124 53.43 -15.84 -35.17
N LEU A 125 52.29 -16.19 -34.57
CA LEU A 125 52.23 -17.18 -33.48
C LEU A 125 52.69 -18.58 -33.96
N PRO A 126 53.34 -19.38 -33.10
CA PRO A 126 53.63 -20.79 -33.39
C PRO A 126 52.34 -21.56 -33.65
N SER A 127 52.33 -22.45 -34.65
CA SER A 127 51.14 -23.14 -35.18
C SER A 127 50.43 -24.11 -34.22
N GLU A 128 50.86 -24.23 -32.96
CA GLU A 128 50.34 -25.19 -31.98
C GLU A 128 49.67 -24.54 -30.74
N ALA A 129 49.47 -23.23 -30.71
CA ALA A 129 48.72 -22.57 -29.63
C ALA A 129 47.19 -22.61 -29.88
N GLU A 130 46.61 -23.82 -29.89
CA GLU A 130 45.15 -24.07 -29.81
C GLU A 130 44.61 -23.64 -28.42
N THR A 131 44.56 -22.33 -28.16
CA THR A 131 44.04 -21.79 -26.89
C THR A 131 42.77 -20.95 -27.03
N SER A 132 42.36 -20.64 -28.27
CA SER A 132 41.06 -20.00 -28.56
C SER A 132 39.96 -21.06 -28.64
N ALA A 133 38.83 -20.83 -27.95
CA ALA A 133 37.65 -21.69 -28.02
C ALA A 133 36.95 -21.67 -29.40
N VAL A 134 37.33 -20.76 -30.30
CA VAL A 134 36.72 -20.55 -31.61
C VAL A 134 37.73 -20.83 -32.74
N LEU A 135 37.35 -21.70 -33.67
CA LEU A 135 38.18 -22.09 -34.83
C LEU A 135 38.24 -20.96 -35.86
N LEU A 136 39.46 -20.59 -36.27
CA LEU A 136 39.69 -19.60 -37.32
C LEU A 136 39.58 -20.27 -38.72
N PRO A 137 38.69 -19.82 -39.61
CA PRO A 137 38.60 -20.31 -40.98
C PRO A 137 39.91 -20.18 -41.78
N ASP A 138 40.21 -21.16 -42.63
CA ASP A 138 41.46 -21.19 -43.41
C ASP A 138 41.60 -20.04 -44.42
N GLU A 139 40.48 -19.44 -44.83
CA GLU A 139 40.45 -18.25 -45.69
C GLU A 139 40.95 -17.01 -44.93
N LEU A 140 40.52 -16.83 -43.67
CA LEU A 140 40.94 -15.71 -42.81
C LEU A 140 42.41 -15.86 -42.34
N LYS A 141 42.93 -17.08 -42.23
CA LYS A 141 44.36 -17.32 -41.96
C LYS A 141 45.28 -16.76 -43.04
N LYS A 142 44.82 -16.71 -44.30
CA LYS A 142 45.60 -16.24 -45.45
C LYS A 142 45.42 -14.74 -45.74
N ALA A 143 44.42 -14.10 -45.12
CA ALA A 143 44.15 -12.68 -45.30
C ALA A 143 45.10 -11.81 -44.46
N PRO A 144 45.45 -10.60 -44.93
CA PRO A 144 46.23 -9.65 -44.14
C PRO A 144 45.44 -9.19 -42.90
N LEU A 145 46.15 -8.81 -41.85
CA LEU A 145 45.58 -8.21 -40.65
C LEU A 145 44.97 -6.86 -40.99
N GLU A 146 43.65 -6.76 -40.81
CA GLU A 146 42.92 -5.52 -41.01
C GLU A 146 42.24 -5.09 -39.72
N LEU A 147 42.33 -3.80 -39.46
CA LEU A 147 41.75 -3.15 -38.30
C LEU A 147 40.72 -2.13 -38.77
N ARG A 148 39.59 -2.06 -38.07
CA ARG A 148 38.51 -1.12 -38.36
C ARG A 148 38.05 -0.46 -37.08
N PHE A 149 37.86 0.85 -37.08
CA PHE A 149 37.02 1.47 -36.06
C PHE A 149 35.56 1.19 -36.40
N ALA A 150 34.78 0.76 -35.43
CA ALA A 150 33.44 0.24 -35.67
C ALA A 150 32.36 0.99 -34.91
N GLY A 151 31.15 0.96 -35.46
CA GLY A 151 29.92 1.24 -34.73
C GLY A 151 29.73 2.68 -34.26
N GLY A 152 29.53 2.85 -32.95
CA GLY A 152 29.08 4.11 -32.37
C GLY A 152 30.06 5.26 -32.58
N TRP A 153 31.36 4.98 -32.54
CA TRP A 153 32.41 5.97 -32.78
C TRP A 153 32.33 6.53 -34.20
N VAL A 154 32.15 5.67 -35.21
CA VAL A 154 32.08 6.08 -36.63
C VAL A 154 30.89 7.00 -36.85
N ARG A 155 29.72 6.62 -36.30
CA ARG A 155 28.51 7.45 -36.33
C ARG A 155 28.75 8.80 -35.66
N ASP A 156 29.31 8.80 -34.46
CA ASP A 156 29.47 10.02 -33.66
C ASP A 156 30.47 10.97 -34.32
N LYS A 157 31.55 10.45 -34.93
CA LYS A 157 32.47 11.22 -35.75
C LYS A 157 31.82 11.83 -36.99
N LEU A 158 30.99 11.09 -37.71
CA LEU A 158 30.25 11.63 -38.86
C LEU A 158 29.25 12.72 -38.46
N LEU A 159 28.73 12.67 -37.24
CA LEU A 159 27.86 13.70 -36.66
C LEU A 159 28.63 14.85 -35.98
N GLY A 160 29.97 14.86 -36.05
CA GLY A 160 30.80 15.89 -35.41
C GLY A 160 30.77 15.87 -33.87
N THR A 161 30.34 14.76 -33.27
CA THR A 161 30.28 14.59 -31.81
C THR A 161 31.56 13.89 -31.32
N PRO A 162 32.24 14.39 -30.28
CA PRO A 162 33.40 13.70 -29.72
C PRO A 162 32.99 12.36 -29.09
N SER A 163 33.76 11.31 -29.37
CA SER A 163 33.62 9.99 -28.76
C SER A 163 34.97 9.54 -28.22
N HIS A 164 34.99 9.10 -26.97
CA HIS A 164 36.20 8.60 -26.30
C HIS A 164 36.27 7.08 -26.24
N ASP A 165 35.14 6.41 -26.53
CA ASP A 165 35.03 4.96 -26.61
C ASP A 165 35.22 4.53 -28.08
N ILE A 166 36.24 3.71 -28.35
CA ILE A 166 36.58 3.22 -29.69
C ILE A 166 36.55 1.70 -29.72
N ASP A 167 35.62 1.14 -30.50
CA ASP A 167 35.60 -0.29 -30.82
C ASP A 167 36.52 -0.56 -32.01
N VAL A 168 37.60 -1.33 -31.80
CA VAL A 168 38.53 -1.79 -32.83
C VAL A 168 38.17 -3.21 -33.24
N ALA A 169 37.58 -3.35 -34.43
CA ALA A 169 37.21 -4.62 -35.01
C ALA A 169 38.38 -5.27 -35.78
N ILE A 170 38.64 -6.55 -35.49
CA ILE A 170 39.80 -7.31 -35.96
C ILE A 170 39.33 -8.54 -36.76
N ASN A 171 39.95 -8.79 -37.92
CA ASN A 171 39.50 -9.85 -38.83
C ASN A 171 40.03 -11.26 -38.54
N LYS A 172 41.27 -11.41 -38.05
CA LYS A 172 41.96 -12.72 -38.03
C LYS A 172 42.38 -13.25 -36.65
N MET A 173 42.07 -12.53 -35.57
CA MET A 173 42.44 -12.93 -34.20
C MET A 173 41.46 -12.36 -33.18
N THR A 174 41.49 -12.90 -31.95
CA THR A 174 40.62 -12.43 -30.86
C THR A 174 41.14 -11.11 -30.28
N GLY A 175 40.26 -10.37 -29.61
CA GLY A 175 40.64 -9.12 -28.94
C GLY A 175 41.70 -9.35 -27.85
N GLU A 176 41.61 -10.50 -27.16
CA GLU A 176 42.61 -10.94 -26.18
C GLU A 176 44.00 -11.14 -26.79
N GLN A 177 44.07 -11.92 -27.88
CA GLN A 177 45.33 -12.16 -28.60
C GLN A 177 45.96 -10.86 -29.09
N PHE A 178 45.15 -9.95 -29.66
CA PHE A 178 45.66 -8.66 -30.11
C PHE A 178 46.16 -7.79 -28.94
N GLY A 179 45.44 -7.77 -27.82
CA GLY A 179 45.83 -7.04 -26.62
C GLY A 179 47.16 -7.52 -26.02
N GLU A 180 47.41 -8.83 -26.01
CA GLU A 180 48.69 -9.41 -25.58
C GLU A 180 49.84 -8.99 -26.51
N ARG A 181 49.62 -9.06 -27.83
CA ARG A 181 50.63 -8.68 -28.83
C ARG A 181 50.91 -7.18 -28.83
N LEU A 182 49.90 -6.35 -28.58
CA LEU A 182 50.04 -4.91 -28.35
C LEU A 182 50.96 -4.65 -27.16
N LYS A 183 50.78 -5.38 -26.05
CA LYS A 183 51.64 -5.27 -24.88
C LYS A 183 53.09 -5.68 -25.19
N GLU A 184 53.28 -6.80 -25.88
CA GLU A 184 54.61 -7.25 -26.30
C GLU A 184 55.32 -6.23 -27.21
N TYR A 185 54.58 -5.59 -28.14
CA TYR A 185 55.13 -4.52 -28.98
C TYR A 185 55.58 -3.30 -28.16
N LEU A 186 54.80 -2.93 -27.15
CA LEU A 186 55.09 -1.79 -26.28
C LEU A 186 56.22 -2.07 -25.27
N ASP A 187 56.43 -3.33 -24.89
CA ASP A 187 57.52 -3.76 -24.00
C ASP A 187 58.90 -3.73 -24.70
N VAL A 188 58.95 -3.65 -26.04
CA VAL A 188 60.19 -3.45 -26.79
C VAL A 188 60.75 -2.05 -26.50
N PRO A 189 62.02 -1.93 -26.03
CA PRO A 189 62.62 -0.64 -25.69
C PRO A 189 62.54 0.39 -26.83
N GLY A 190 62.05 1.58 -26.51
CA GLY A 190 61.91 2.71 -27.45
C GLY A 190 60.57 2.77 -28.21
N ASN A 191 59.78 1.69 -28.25
CA ASN A 191 58.49 1.71 -28.95
C ASN A 191 57.44 2.55 -28.23
N ALA A 192 57.31 2.42 -26.90
CA ALA A 192 56.37 3.23 -26.12
C ALA A 192 56.68 4.74 -26.19
N GLU A 193 57.95 5.12 -26.22
CA GLU A 193 58.40 6.52 -26.30
C GLU A 193 57.99 7.19 -27.62
N ARG A 194 57.97 6.44 -28.73
CA ARG A 194 57.54 6.94 -30.06
C ARG A 194 56.11 7.48 -30.09
N TYR A 195 55.26 6.99 -29.21
CA TYR A 195 53.84 7.35 -29.12
C TYR A 195 53.54 8.27 -27.93
N GLY A 196 54.57 8.82 -27.28
CA GLY A 196 54.40 9.64 -26.09
C GLY A 196 53.99 8.86 -24.84
N LEU A 197 54.12 7.53 -24.83
CA LEU A 197 53.81 6.64 -23.70
C LEU A 197 55.02 6.36 -22.79
N GLY A 198 56.18 6.98 -23.07
CA GLY A 198 57.47 6.68 -22.42
C GLY A 198 57.62 7.10 -20.95
N ASP A 199 56.95 8.16 -20.50
CA ASP A 199 57.00 8.67 -19.11
C ASP A 199 56.06 7.93 -18.13
N ALA A 200 55.43 6.85 -18.60
CA ALA A 200 54.37 6.11 -17.92
C ALA A 200 54.76 5.49 -16.56
N LYS A 201 56.05 5.42 -16.19
CA LYS A 201 56.45 4.94 -14.86
C LYS A 201 56.33 5.98 -13.73
N LYS A 202 56.14 7.28 -14.01
CA LYS A 202 56.12 8.33 -12.96
C LYS A 202 54.97 9.33 -12.95
N LYS A 203 54.09 9.35 -13.96
CA LYS A 203 52.83 10.12 -13.91
C LYS A 203 51.66 9.21 -14.27
N ALA A 204 50.61 9.26 -13.45
CA ALA A 204 49.41 8.45 -13.58
C ALA A 204 48.87 8.43 -15.02
N GLY A 205 48.85 7.24 -15.65
CA GLY A 205 48.36 7.05 -17.02
C GLY A 205 48.96 5.90 -17.83
N SER A 206 49.88 5.09 -17.27
CA SER A 206 50.39 3.86 -17.91
C SER A 206 49.24 2.89 -18.20
N LEU A 207 49.20 2.21 -19.37
CA LEU A 207 48.26 1.13 -19.73
C LEU A 207 47.68 0.44 -18.48
N THR A 208 46.56 0.98 -17.99
CA THR A 208 46.13 0.67 -16.64
C THR A 208 45.14 -0.47 -16.78
N LYS A 209 45.67 -1.69 -16.65
CA LYS A 209 44.89 -2.92 -16.43
C LYS A 209 44.13 -3.39 -17.67
N ILE A 210 44.62 -4.47 -18.30
CA ILE A 210 43.80 -5.33 -19.16
C ILE A 210 42.83 -6.04 -18.20
N GLU A 211 41.67 -5.44 -17.97
CA GLU A 211 40.60 -6.12 -17.25
C GLU A 211 39.87 -7.00 -18.26
N LYS A 212 39.88 -8.32 -18.02
CA LYS A 212 38.88 -9.19 -18.64
C LYS A 212 37.52 -8.62 -18.23
N ASN A 213 36.63 -8.35 -19.18
CA ASN A 213 35.27 -7.91 -18.89
C ASN A 213 34.34 -9.14 -18.79
N PRO A 214 34.17 -9.78 -17.63
CA PRO A 214 33.32 -10.96 -17.49
C PRO A 214 31.83 -10.68 -17.74
N GLU A 215 31.39 -9.41 -17.70
CA GLU A 215 29.98 -9.06 -17.94
C GLU A 215 29.59 -9.03 -19.43
N ALA A 216 30.54 -8.88 -20.36
CA ALA A 216 30.24 -8.73 -21.79
C ALA A 216 29.72 -10.02 -22.46
N SER A 217 30.09 -11.21 -21.95
CA SER A 217 29.44 -12.53 -22.13
C SER A 217 30.45 -13.63 -21.82
N LYS A 218 29.96 -14.77 -21.31
CA LYS A 218 30.78 -15.99 -21.08
C LYS A 218 31.47 -16.56 -22.35
N ASN A 219 31.19 -16.02 -23.53
CA ASN A 219 31.62 -16.53 -24.85
C ASN A 219 32.35 -15.46 -25.70
N LEU A 220 32.74 -14.31 -25.13
CA LEU A 220 33.35 -13.20 -25.86
C LEU A 220 34.69 -12.77 -25.25
N GLU A 221 35.78 -13.11 -25.95
CA GLU A 221 37.16 -12.73 -25.59
C GLU A 221 37.45 -11.30 -26.07
N THR A 222 36.96 -10.31 -25.31
CA THR A 222 37.18 -8.88 -25.57
C THR A 222 38.14 -8.28 -24.54
N VAL A 223 38.95 -7.31 -24.97
CA VAL A 223 39.89 -6.58 -24.11
C VAL A 223 39.61 -5.09 -24.19
N THR A 224 39.35 -4.48 -23.04
CA THR A 224 39.25 -3.03 -22.86
C THR A 224 40.57 -2.49 -22.33
N THR A 225 41.11 -1.43 -22.91
CA THR A 225 42.35 -0.78 -22.45
C THR A 225 42.30 0.72 -22.69
N LYS A 226 42.78 1.50 -21.71
CA LYS A 226 42.92 2.94 -21.86
C LYS A 226 44.24 3.30 -22.55
N ILE A 227 44.18 3.87 -23.74
CA ILE A 227 45.32 4.21 -24.59
C ILE A 227 45.24 5.70 -24.97
N LEU A 228 46.27 6.48 -24.65
CA LEU A 228 46.31 7.93 -24.93
C LEU A 228 45.12 8.71 -24.35
N GLY A 229 44.54 8.22 -23.24
CA GLY A 229 43.36 8.82 -22.62
C GLY A 229 42.02 8.40 -23.24
N LEU A 230 42.03 7.62 -24.33
CA LEU A 230 40.86 7.03 -24.97
C LEU A 230 40.61 5.62 -24.42
N ASP A 231 39.34 5.24 -24.30
CA ASP A 231 38.95 3.90 -23.88
C ASP A 231 38.76 3.05 -25.16
N VAL A 232 39.62 2.03 -25.33
CA VAL A 232 39.73 1.25 -26.57
C VAL A 232 39.34 -0.20 -26.31
N ASP A 233 38.34 -0.69 -27.04
CA ASP A 233 37.82 -2.05 -26.97
C ASP A 233 38.23 -2.85 -28.19
N PHE A 234 39.02 -3.92 -28.00
CA PHE A 234 39.40 -4.83 -29.07
C PHE A 234 38.38 -5.95 -29.21
N VAL A 235 37.75 -6.04 -30.39
CA VAL A 235 36.70 -7.01 -30.70
C VAL A 235 37.02 -7.73 -32.00
N ASN A 236 36.80 -9.04 -32.05
CA ASN A 236 36.89 -9.77 -33.31
C ASN A 236 35.60 -9.66 -34.11
N LEU A 237 35.74 -9.63 -35.45
CA LEU A 237 34.60 -9.76 -36.36
C LEU A 237 33.98 -11.14 -36.18
N ARG A 238 32.66 -11.15 -36.05
CA ARG A 238 31.97 -12.39 -35.70
C ARG A 238 30.65 -12.55 -36.42
N LYS A 239 30.33 -13.81 -36.68
CA LYS A 239 29.03 -14.29 -37.11
C LYS A 239 28.31 -14.88 -35.90
N GLU A 240 27.04 -14.54 -35.74
CA GLU A 240 26.22 -15.00 -34.63
C GLU A 240 25.11 -15.89 -35.19
N THR A 241 25.03 -17.14 -34.70
CA THR A 241 23.92 -18.04 -35.00
C THR A 241 23.06 -18.20 -33.74
N TYR A 242 21.81 -17.75 -33.84
CA TYR A 242 20.84 -17.80 -32.74
C TYR A 242 20.04 -19.10 -32.79
N THR A 243 19.83 -19.75 -31.64
CA THR A 243 18.89 -20.88 -31.51
C THR A 243 17.59 -20.38 -30.88
N GLU A 244 16.48 -21.11 -31.09
CA GLU A 244 15.19 -20.69 -30.54
C GLU A 244 15.15 -20.76 -29.00
N GLU A 245 15.94 -21.67 -28.42
CA GLU A 245 15.96 -21.96 -26.98
C GLU A 245 17.04 -21.17 -26.20
N SER A 246 18.13 -20.75 -26.85
CA SER A 246 19.25 -20.06 -26.19
C SER A 246 19.23 -18.55 -26.48
N ARG A 247 19.43 -17.76 -25.43
CA ARG A 247 19.70 -16.32 -25.54
C ARG A 247 21.09 -16.02 -26.13
N ASN A 248 22.07 -16.87 -25.83
CA ASN A 248 23.44 -16.63 -26.25
C ASN A 248 23.65 -17.28 -27.62
N PRO A 249 24.03 -16.51 -28.66
CA PRO A 249 24.34 -17.09 -29.96
C PRO A 249 25.62 -17.91 -29.88
N VAL A 250 25.74 -18.86 -30.80
CA VAL A 250 27.04 -19.47 -31.13
C VAL A 250 27.81 -18.44 -31.96
N VAL A 251 29.02 -18.12 -31.50
CA VAL A 251 29.88 -17.08 -32.07
C VAL A 251 31.00 -17.74 -32.86
N GLU A 252 31.11 -17.38 -34.14
CA GLU A 252 32.17 -17.83 -35.05
C GLU A 252 32.89 -16.62 -35.64
N PHE A 253 34.11 -16.79 -36.15
CA PHE A 253 34.77 -15.72 -36.92
C PHE A 253 33.95 -15.41 -38.17
N GLY A 254 33.65 -14.12 -38.38
CA GLY A 254 32.81 -13.64 -39.47
C GLY A 254 33.51 -12.61 -40.33
N THR A 255 32.93 -12.36 -41.50
CA THR A 255 33.33 -11.25 -42.38
C THR A 255 32.86 -9.90 -41.82
N PRO A 256 33.45 -8.77 -42.28
CA PRO A 256 32.95 -7.43 -41.93
C PRO A 256 31.46 -7.25 -42.24
N GLU A 257 30.97 -7.84 -43.34
CA GLU A 257 29.56 -7.76 -43.75
C GLU A 257 28.65 -8.54 -42.80
N GLU A 258 29.02 -9.77 -42.43
CA GLU A 258 28.27 -10.55 -41.44
C GLU A 258 28.25 -9.86 -40.07
N ASP A 259 29.35 -9.21 -39.67
CA ASP A 259 29.40 -8.40 -38.44
C ASP A 259 28.52 -7.14 -38.53
N ALA A 260 28.44 -6.51 -39.71
CA ALA A 260 27.56 -5.36 -39.96
C ALA A 260 26.08 -5.76 -39.82
N LEU A 261 25.70 -6.87 -40.47
CA LEU A 261 24.31 -7.32 -40.57
C LEU A 261 23.73 -7.79 -39.23
N ARG A 262 24.56 -8.34 -38.34
CA ARG A 262 24.13 -8.74 -36.99
C ARG A 262 23.95 -7.57 -36.03
N ARG A 263 24.31 -6.33 -36.38
CA ARG A 263 24.18 -5.16 -35.47
C ARG A 263 22.73 -4.69 -35.33
N ASP A 264 22.52 -3.80 -34.38
CA ASP A 264 21.18 -3.33 -34.02
C ASP A 264 20.57 -2.38 -35.06
N ALA A 265 21.34 -1.41 -35.56
CA ALA A 265 20.89 -0.41 -36.52
C ALA A 265 21.91 -0.18 -37.65
N THR A 266 21.43 0.16 -38.84
CA THR A 266 22.26 0.48 -40.03
C THR A 266 23.28 1.58 -39.74
N ILE A 267 22.85 2.63 -39.03
CA ILE A 267 23.72 3.74 -38.62
C ILE A 267 24.83 3.35 -37.63
N ASN A 268 24.70 2.20 -36.95
CA ASN A 268 25.70 1.65 -36.03
C ASN A 268 26.47 0.47 -36.64
N ALA A 269 26.22 0.17 -37.92
CA ALA A 269 26.86 -0.90 -38.68
C ALA A 269 27.93 -0.35 -39.65
N LEU A 270 28.36 0.89 -39.44
CA LEU A 270 29.41 1.55 -40.21
C LEU A 270 30.79 1.17 -39.66
N PHE A 271 31.76 1.05 -40.58
CA PHE A 271 33.16 0.83 -40.25
C PHE A 271 34.04 1.90 -40.88
N TYR A 272 35.11 2.27 -40.19
CA TYR A 272 36.20 3.04 -40.75
C TYR A 272 37.45 2.17 -40.77
N ASN A 273 37.86 1.75 -41.97
CA ASN A 273 39.02 0.91 -42.16
C ASN A 273 40.29 1.76 -41.97
N ILE A 274 41.01 1.52 -40.88
CA ILE A 274 42.18 2.33 -40.54
C ILE A 274 43.39 2.01 -41.42
N THR A 275 43.40 0.82 -42.05
CA THR A 275 44.44 0.41 -43.01
C THR A 275 44.28 1.15 -44.33
N THR A 276 43.06 1.26 -44.87
CA THR A 276 42.80 1.91 -46.17
C THR A 276 42.43 3.39 -46.02
N GLY A 277 42.04 3.84 -44.82
CA GLY A 277 41.52 5.17 -44.55
C GLY A 277 40.12 5.41 -45.13
N GLN A 278 39.37 4.35 -45.46
CA GLN A 278 38.06 4.42 -46.11
C GLN A 278 36.91 4.15 -45.13
N LEU A 279 35.79 4.83 -45.37
CA LEU A 279 34.51 4.57 -44.72
C LEU A 279 33.79 3.44 -45.46
N GLU A 280 33.41 2.39 -44.74
CA GLU A 280 32.76 1.19 -45.25
C GLU A 280 31.31 1.13 -44.71
N ASP A 281 30.33 1.21 -45.61
CA ASP A 281 28.91 0.93 -45.32
C ASP A 281 28.49 -0.38 -45.97
N LEU A 282 28.69 -1.47 -45.23
CA LEU A 282 28.43 -2.83 -45.71
C LEU A 282 26.94 -3.17 -45.70
N THR A 283 26.09 -2.33 -45.11
CA THR A 283 24.63 -2.46 -45.19
C THR A 283 24.05 -1.81 -46.45
N GLY A 284 24.85 -0.95 -47.12
CA GLY A 284 24.46 -0.14 -48.28
C GLY A 284 23.43 0.96 -47.98
N ARG A 285 22.96 1.08 -46.74
CA ARG A 285 21.88 2.00 -46.33
C ARG A 285 22.25 2.90 -45.16
N GLY A 286 23.24 2.56 -44.35
CA GLY A 286 23.64 3.30 -43.15
C GLY A 286 23.93 4.77 -43.38
N LEU A 287 24.66 5.13 -44.45
CA LEU A 287 24.94 6.54 -44.77
C LEU A 287 23.69 7.28 -45.25
N SER A 288 22.84 6.61 -46.04
CA SER A 288 21.57 7.18 -46.50
C SER A 288 20.57 7.38 -45.36
N ASP A 289 20.50 6.43 -44.44
CA ASP A 289 19.62 6.46 -43.27
C ASP A 289 20.10 7.54 -42.30
N MET A 290 21.41 7.70 -42.15
CA MET A 290 21.99 8.80 -41.37
C MET A 290 21.64 10.17 -41.94
N LYS A 291 21.76 10.35 -43.26
CA LYS A 291 21.38 11.58 -43.96
C LYS A 291 19.89 11.89 -43.83
N ASN A 292 19.04 10.87 -43.91
CA ASN A 292 17.59 10.99 -43.81
C ASN A 292 17.06 10.98 -42.37
N LYS A 293 17.94 10.87 -41.36
CA LYS A 293 17.60 10.76 -39.93
C LYS A 293 16.66 9.58 -39.62
N ILE A 294 16.94 8.42 -40.20
CA ILE A 294 16.17 7.18 -40.06
C ILE A 294 16.97 6.15 -39.24
N ILE A 295 16.29 5.44 -38.35
CA ILE A 295 16.80 4.26 -37.66
C ILE A 295 16.12 3.03 -38.23
N ARG A 296 16.92 2.14 -38.81
CA ARG A 296 16.47 0.89 -39.43
C ARG A 296 17.38 -0.27 -39.00
N THR A 297 16.83 -1.47 -38.92
CA THR A 297 17.62 -2.70 -38.72
C THR A 297 18.36 -3.08 -40.00
N PRO A 298 19.60 -3.62 -39.94
CA PRO A 298 20.32 -4.07 -41.14
C PRO A 298 19.59 -5.21 -41.87
N LEU A 299 19.13 -6.19 -41.10
CA LEU A 299 18.32 -7.33 -41.54
C LEU A 299 16.82 -7.06 -41.36
N GLU A 300 16.02 -8.03 -41.78
CA GLU A 300 14.57 -8.04 -41.62
C GLU A 300 14.19 -7.83 -40.12
N PRO A 301 13.29 -6.89 -39.79
CA PRO A 301 13.04 -6.50 -38.40
C PRO A 301 12.52 -7.63 -37.51
N TYR A 302 11.64 -8.50 -38.02
CA TYR A 302 11.11 -9.61 -37.22
C TYR A 302 12.22 -10.57 -36.79
N THR A 303 13.08 -10.98 -37.71
CA THR A 303 14.24 -11.85 -37.44
C THR A 303 15.19 -11.18 -36.44
N THR A 304 15.48 -9.90 -36.67
CA THR A 304 16.36 -9.09 -35.80
C THR A 304 15.86 -9.05 -34.34
N PHE A 305 14.55 -8.85 -34.14
CA PHE A 305 13.94 -8.79 -32.81
C PHE A 305 13.67 -10.17 -32.21
N LYS A 306 13.46 -11.22 -33.02
CA LYS A 306 13.36 -12.61 -32.55
C LYS A 306 14.69 -13.09 -31.97
N ASP A 307 15.79 -12.68 -32.58
CA ASP A 307 17.15 -13.06 -32.17
C ASP A 307 17.58 -12.36 -30.88
N ASP A 308 17.53 -11.02 -30.84
CA ASP A 308 17.73 -10.23 -29.60
C ASP A 308 16.65 -9.14 -29.45
N PRO A 309 15.58 -9.41 -28.67
CA PRO A 309 14.50 -8.44 -28.51
C PRO A 309 14.93 -7.18 -27.74
N LEU A 310 16.12 -7.15 -27.12
CA LEU A 310 16.63 -5.94 -26.46
C LEU A 310 16.89 -4.82 -27.49
N ARG A 311 17.10 -5.19 -28.76
CA ARG A 311 17.26 -4.24 -29.86
C ARG A 311 16.08 -3.28 -29.96
N VAL A 312 14.86 -3.69 -29.61
CA VAL A 312 13.69 -2.80 -29.55
C VAL A 312 13.99 -1.59 -28.66
N LEU A 313 14.45 -1.83 -27.42
CA LEU A 313 14.81 -0.75 -26.49
C LEU A 313 16.00 0.08 -26.97
N ARG A 314 16.99 -0.56 -27.59
CA ARG A 314 18.16 0.13 -28.15
C ARG A 314 17.77 1.08 -29.29
N LEU A 315 16.88 0.67 -30.19
CA LEU A 315 16.39 1.54 -31.26
C LEU A 315 15.62 2.74 -30.71
N ILE A 316 14.77 2.55 -29.69
CA ILE A 316 14.09 3.65 -28.98
C ILE A 316 15.12 4.60 -28.36
N ARG A 317 16.18 4.06 -27.74
CA ARG A 317 17.28 4.85 -27.20
C ARG A 317 18.02 5.64 -28.27
N PHE A 318 18.31 5.06 -29.43
CA PHE A 318 18.94 5.80 -30.53
C PHE A 318 18.01 6.87 -31.09
N ALA A 319 16.71 6.59 -31.21
CA ALA A 319 15.72 7.53 -31.73
C ALA A 319 15.56 8.76 -30.83
N SER A 320 15.55 8.54 -29.51
CA SER A 320 15.54 9.62 -28.52
C SER A 320 16.90 10.35 -28.43
N ARG A 321 18.03 9.63 -28.48
CA ARG A 321 19.36 10.25 -28.39
C ARG A 321 19.70 11.14 -29.60
N LEU A 322 19.37 10.67 -30.80
CA LEU A 322 19.76 11.33 -32.06
C LEU A 322 18.65 12.22 -32.63
N GLY A 323 17.43 12.13 -32.11
CA GLY A 323 16.26 12.80 -32.70
C GLY A 323 15.85 12.23 -34.05
N TYR A 324 16.14 10.94 -34.29
CA TYR A 324 15.85 10.24 -35.56
C TYR A 324 14.49 9.54 -35.48
N GLU A 325 13.87 9.30 -36.64
CA GLU A 325 12.64 8.52 -36.76
C GLU A 325 12.94 7.03 -36.98
N ILE A 326 12.15 6.16 -36.38
CA ILE A 326 12.25 4.71 -36.61
C ILE A 326 11.50 4.39 -37.91
N ASP A 327 12.14 3.62 -38.79
CA ASP A 327 11.54 3.16 -40.05
C ASP A 327 10.17 2.51 -39.83
N ALA A 328 9.21 2.77 -40.72
CA ALA A 328 7.82 2.34 -40.55
C ALA A 328 7.66 0.81 -40.48
N GLU A 329 8.44 0.05 -41.24
CA GLU A 329 8.42 -1.42 -41.19
C GLU A 329 9.00 -1.90 -39.87
N THR A 330 10.13 -1.32 -39.45
CA THR A 330 10.75 -1.63 -38.15
C THR A 330 9.78 -1.33 -37.00
N LYS A 331 9.13 -0.16 -37.02
CA LYS A 331 8.15 0.28 -36.01
C LYS A 331 6.96 -0.69 -35.91
N LYS A 332 6.48 -1.22 -37.04
CA LYS A 332 5.40 -2.21 -37.08
C LYS A 332 5.76 -3.50 -36.33
N PHE A 333 6.96 -4.03 -36.53
CA PHE A 333 7.38 -5.28 -35.88
C PHE A 333 7.71 -5.11 -34.39
N MET A 334 8.11 -3.91 -33.95
CA MET A 334 8.38 -3.64 -32.53
C MET A 334 7.15 -3.84 -31.64
N GLY A 335 5.94 -3.52 -32.15
CA GLY A 335 4.67 -3.67 -31.42
C GLY A 335 4.01 -5.06 -31.53
N ASN A 336 4.62 -6.02 -32.22
CA ASN A 336 4.00 -7.34 -32.42
C ASN A 336 3.96 -8.18 -31.13
N GLU A 337 2.86 -8.93 -30.93
CA GLU A 337 2.69 -9.79 -29.75
C GLU A 337 3.78 -10.87 -29.61
N ASP A 338 4.27 -11.43 -30.73
CA ASP A 338 5.30 -12.46 -30.67
C ASP A 338 6.65 -11.90 -30.22
N ILE A 339 6.99 -10.68 -30.63
CA ILE A 339 8.19 -9.99 -30.15
C ILE A 339 8.07 -9.70 -28.66
N ARG A 340 6.88 -9.31 -28.18
CA ARG A 340 6.60 -9.16 -26.74
C ARG A 340 6.81 -10.46 -25.97
N LYS A 341 6.39 -11.62 -26.49
CA LYS A 341 6.64 -12.92 -25.86
C LYS A 341 8.14 -13.24 -25.81
N PHE A 342 8.87 -13.04 -26.91
CA PHE A 342 10.32 -13.25 -26.93
C PHE A 342 11.05 -12.30 -25.97
N PHE A 343 10.60 -11.05 -25.86
CA PHE A 343 11.14 -10.07 -24.92
C PHE A 343 11.06 -10.56 -23.48
N LEU A 344 9.87 -11.01 -23.05
CA LEU A 344 9.64 -11.52 -21.69
C LEU A 344 10.37 -12.84 -21.41
N ALA A 345 10.58 -13.67 -22.43
CA ALA A 345 11.21 -14.98 -22.27
C ALA A 345 12.75 -14.93 -22.28
N LYS A 346 13.35 -14.11 -23.17
CA LYS A 346 14.80 -14.13 -23.43
C LYS A 346 15.59 -13.09 -22.65
N ILE A 347 15.00 -11.97 -22.21
CA ILE A 347 15.76 -10.83 -21.67
C ILE A 347 15.75 -10.80 -20.15
N THR A 348 16.92 -10.54 -19.56
CA THR A 348 17.05 -10.35 -18.11
C THR A 348 16.71 -8.91 -17.72
N LYS A 349 16.10 -8.76 -16.54
CA LYS A 349 15.63 -7.48 -15.98
C LYS A 349 16.74 -6.42 -15.93
N GLU A 350 17.96 -6.84 -15.60
CA GLU A 350 19.14 -5.97 -15.49
C GLU A 350 19.51 -5.30 -16.84
N ARG A 351 19.30 -5.98 -17.97
CA ARG A 351 19.53 -5.39 -19.30
C ARG A 351 18.46 -4.39 -19.67
N VAL A 352 17.20 -4.70 -19.34
CA VAL A 352 16.08 -3.78 -19.53
C VAL A 352 16.36 -2.49 -18.76
N TRP A 353 16.76 -2.59 -17.49
CA TRP A 353 17.17 -1.44 -16.69
C TRP A 353 18.30 -0.64 -17.34
N THR A 354 19.37 -1.30 -17.79
CA THR A 354 20.54 -0.61 -18.37
C THR A 354 20.15 0.23 -19.58
N GLU A 355 19.34 -0.30 -20.50
CA GLU A 355 18.87 0.46 -21.66
C GLU A 355 17.88 1.55 -21.25
N PHE A 356 16.95 1.26 -20.33
CA PHE A 356 15.96 2.21 -19.82
C PHE A 356 16.60 3.40 -19.08
N GLU A 357 17.58 3.14 -18.21
CA GLU A 357 18.34 4.16 -17.51
C GLU A 357 19.09 5.07 -18.50
N LYS A 358 19.73 4.50 -19.53
CA LYS A 358 20.40 5.28 -20.58
C LYS A 358 19.43 6.12 -21.40
N MET A 359 18.20 5.65 -21.63
CA MET A 359 17.14 6.44 -22.29
C MET A 359 16.74 7.65 -21.45
N LEU A 360 16.50 7.46 -20.15
CA LEU A 360 16.06 8.53 -19.26
C LEU A 360 17.16 9.53 -18.89
N LYS A 361 18.43 9.11 -18.93
CA LYS A 361 19.60 10.01 -18.81
C LYS A 361 19.98 10.67 -20.15
N GLY A 362 19.33 10.26 -21.24
CA GLY A 362 19.57 10.79 -22.58
C GLY A 362 19.07 12.23 -22.75
N PRO A 363 19.31 12.83 -23.92
CA PRO A 363 18.94 14.22 -24.21
C PRO A 363 17.43 14.43 -24.31
N ASP A 364 16.66 13.43 -24.79
CA ASP A 364 15.20 13.53 -24.94
C ASP A 364 14.46 12.32 -24.32
N PRO A 365 14.31 12.29 -22.98
CA PRO A 365 13.53 11.26 -22.30
C PRO A 365 12.06 11.25 -22.68
N ARG A 366 11.48 12.42 -23.01
CA ARG A 366 10.08 12.56 -23.43
C ARG A 366 9.81 11.75 -24.68
N ARG A 367 10.67 11.85 -25.70
CA ARG A 367 10.56 11.08 -26.94
C ARG A 367 10.71 9.58 -26.70
N ALA A 368 11.60 9.15 -25.80
CA ALA A 368 11.71 7.74 -25.43
C ALA A 368 10.40 7.19 -24.84
N LEU A 369 9.79 7.91 -23.89
CA LEU A 369 8.51 7.52 -23.29
C LEU A 369 7.36 7.59 -24.31
N SER A 370 7.35 8.59 -25.21
CA SER A 370 6.35 8.70 -26.29
C SER A 370 6.38 7.50 -27.22
N ILE A 371 7.57 7.07 -27.66
CA ILE A 371 7.70 5.89 -28.54
C ILE A 371 7.25 4.62 -27.83
N ILE A 372 7.58 4.46 -26.53
CA ILE A 372 7.09 3.34 -25.72
C ILE A 372 5.56 3.33 -25.65
N HIS A 373 4.94 4.50 -25.47
CA HIS A 373 3.50 4.64 -25.41
C HIS A 373 2.83 4.36 -26.77
N GLU A 374 3.33 4.96 -27.85
CA GLU A 374 2.81 4.79 -29.22
C GLU A 374 2.86 3.34 -29.72
N LEU A 375 3.87 2.58 -29.28
CA LEU A 375 4.07 1.18 -29.65
C LEU A 375 3.36 0.19 -28.72
N ASP A 376 2.59 0.67 -27.74
CA ASP A 376 1.97 -0.13 -26.67
C ASP A 376 2.97 -1.06 -25.94
N LEU A 377 4.22 -0.59 -25.78
CA LEU A 377 5.28 -1.35 -25.12
C LEU A 377 5.22 -1.23 -23.59
N TYR A 378 4.31 -0.41 -23.06
CA TYR A 378 4.18 -0.22 -21.61
C TYR A 378 3.94 -1.55 -20.90
N ARG A 379 3.03 -2.38 -21.42
CA ARG A 379 2.68 -3.69 -20.85
C ARG A 379 3.74 -4.78 -21.10
N THR A 380 4.78 -4.45 -21.87
CA THR A 380 5.95 -5.31 -22.12
C THR A 380 7.08 -4.97 -21.16
N ILE A 381 7.28 -3.67 -20.93
CA ILE A 381 8.40 -3.13 -20.19
C ILE A 381 8.09 -3.02 -18.69
N PHE A 382 6.87 -2.64 -18.31
CA PHE A 382 6.43 -2.37 -16.93
C PHE A 382 5.47 -3.47 -16.44
N ILE A 383 5.92 -4.72 -16.40
CA ILE A 383 5.11 -5.87 -15.96
C ILE A 383 5.90 -6.76 -14.99
N ASP A 384 5.21 -7.44 -14.08
CA ASP A 384 5.77 -8.59 -13.36
C ASP A 384 5.56 -9.86 -14.20
N PRO A 385 6.61 -10.46 -14.80
CA PRO A 385 6.47 -11.67 -15.60
C PRO A 385 5.93 -12.87 -14.81
N ALA A 386 6.10 -12.88 -13.47
CA ALA A 386 5.60 -13.96 -12.62
C ALA A 386 4.08 -13.83 -12.36
N ASN A 387 3.54 -12.61 -12.36
CA ASN A 387 2.13 -12.33 -12.07
C ASN A 387 1.53 -11.31 -13.06
N PRO A 388 1.44 -11.64 -14.36
CA PRO A 388 1.08 -10.68 -15.41
C PRO A 388 -0.38 -10.18 -15.35
N LYS A 389 -1.23 -10.78 -14.50
CA LYS A 389 -2.65 -10.43 -14.34
C LYS A 389 -2.99 -9.78 -13.00
N LEU A 390 -1.98 -9.41 -12.20
CA LEU A 390 -2.19 -8.90 -10.84
C LEU A 390 -2.93 -7.56 -10.84
N TYR A 391 -2.53 -6.64 -11.72
CA TYR A 391 -3.14 -5.35 -11.95
C TYR A 391 -2.74 -4.88 -13.35
N GLU A 392 -3.67 -4.24 -14.06
CA GLU A 392 -3.40 -3.66 -15.37
C GLU A 392 -3.60 -2.15 -15.29
N PRO A 393 -2.52 -1.35 -15.35
CA PRO A 393 -2.61 0.09 -15.24
C PRO A 393 -3.27 0.70 -16.48
N ASP A 394 -4.08 1.74 -16.31
CA ASP A 394 -4.56 2.55 -17.43
C ASP A 394 -3.39 3.42 -17.95
N THR A 395 -3.23 3.52 -19.26
CA THR A 395 -2.16 4.29 -19.90
C THR A 395 -2.69 5.45 -20.74
N LYS A 396 -4.01 5.62 -20.87
CA LYS A 396 -4.64 6.62 -21.74
C LYS A 396 -4.12 8.04 -21.51
N ASN A 397 -4.03 8.46 -20.25
CA ASN A 397 -3.61 9.82 -19.88
C ASN A 397 -2.12 9.91 -19.55
N TRP A 398 -1.34 8.84 -19.74
CA TRP A 398 0.08 8.83 -19.37
C TRP A 398 0.88 9.90 -20.13
N ALA A 399 0.51 10.16 -21.38
CA ALA A 399 1.08 11.23 -22.20
C ALA A 399 1.01 12.60 -21.55
N GLU A 400 -0.10 12.93 -20.90
CA GLU A 400 -0.28 14.22 -20.24
C GLU A 400 0.74 14.42 -19.10
N ALA A 401 1.05 13.36 -18.35
CA ALA A 401 2.02 13.43 -17.26
C ALA A 401 3.43 13.70 -17.77
N TYR A 402 3.97 12.85 -18.67
CA TYR A 402 5.36 13.02 -19.12
C TYR A 402 5.55 14.24 -20.05
N ASN A 403 4.53 14.63 -20.81
CA ASN A 403 4.58 15.86 -21.61
C ASN A 403 4.56 17.09 -20.72
N THR A 404 3.71 17.13 -19.69
CA THR A 404 3.71 18.27 -18.75
C THR A 404 5.04 18.38 -18.02
N TRP A 405 5.64 17.26 -17.63
CA TRP A 405 6.96 17.29 -17.00
C TRP A 405 8.06 17.79 -17.95
N HIS A 406 8.00 17.39 -19.23
CA HIS A 406 8.87 17.93 -20.27
C HIS A 406 8.74 19.46 -20.36
N ASP A 407 7.51 19.96 -20.52
CA ASP A 407 7.24 21.39 -20.70
C ASP A 407 7.79 22.21 -19.53
N LEU A 408 7.58 21.73 -18.29
CA LEU A 408 8.09 22.39 -17.08
C LEU A 408 9.63 22.46 -17.03
N LEU A 409 10.33 21.41 -17.48
CA LEU A 409 11.79 21.37 -17.52
C LEU A 409 12.35 22.25 -18.65
N ASP A 410 11.69 22.29 -19.80
CA ASP A 410 12.13 23.02 -21.00
C ASP A 410 11.89 24.53 -20.88
N ASP A 411 10.74 24.93 -20.33
CA ASP A 411 10.36 26.34 -20.12
C ASP A 411 11.21 27.03 -19.05
N GLY A 412 12.10 26.30 -18.37
CA GLY A 412 12.87 26.83 -17.25
C GLY A 412 11.98 27.24 -16.08
N ASN A 413 10.84 26.55 -15.91
CA ASN A 413 9.80 26.94 -14.97
C ASN A 413 10.35 26.97 -13.53
N GLU A 414 9.98 28.01 -12.76
CA GLU A 414 10.42 28.21 -11.38
C GLU A 414 10.13 26.99 -10.48
N LEU A 415 8.97 26.35 -10.71
CA LEU A 415 8.57 25.12 -10.01
C LEU A 415 9.57 23.98 -10.28
N ALA A 416 9.93 23.75 -11.54
CA ALA A 416 10.87 22.71 -11.92
C ALA A 416 12.28 22.97 -11.36
N SER A 417 12.77 24.21 -11.41
CA SER A 417 14.07 24.58 -10.81
C SER A 417 14.11 24.36 -9.31
N THR A 418 12.98 24.56 -8.63
CA THR A 418 12.91 24.41 -7.18
C THR A 418 12.90 22.93 -6.77
N LEU A 419 12.28 22.08 -7.59
CA LEU A 419 12.11 20.66 -7.33
C LEU A 419 13.30 19.81 -7.77
N VAL A 420 14.01 20.19 -8.84
CA VAL A 420 15.15 19.47 -9.39
C VAL A 420 16.42 20.32 -9.35
N LYS A 421 17.40 19.87 -8.59
CA LYS A 421 18.68 20.54 -8.35
C LYS A 421 19.90 19.78 -8.85
N SER A 422 19.75 18.56 -9.36
CA SER A 422 20.86 17.78 -9.91
C SER A 422 20.46 16.96 -11.12
N LYS A 423 21.45 16.50 -11.90
CA LYS A 423 21.22 15.59 -13.02
C LYS A 423 20.59 14.26 -12.57
N ASP A 424 20.98 13.78 -11.39
CA ASP A 424 20.43 12.55 -10.82
C ASP A 424 18.97 12.74 -10.40
N GLU A 425 18.61 13.89 -9.81
CA GLU A 425 17.20 14.22 -9.50
C GLU A 425 16.35 14.36 -10.77
N CYS A 426 16.93 14.92 -11.85
CA CYS A 426 16.27 14.98 -13.15
C CYS A 426 15.98 13.57 -13.68
N PHE A 427 16.97 12.68 -13.66
CA PHE A 427 16.78 11.27 -14.01
C PHE A 427 15.69 10.60 -13.16
N LEU A 428 15.73 10.79 -11.83
CA LEU A 428 14.74 10.21 -10.92
C LEU A 428 13.32 10.74 -11.20
N SER A 429 13.18 12.02 -11.56
CA SER A 429 11.89 12.61 -11.92
C SER A 429 11.29 11.97 -13.19
N TRP A 430 12.12 11.68 -14.20
CA TRP A 430 11.69 10.96 -15.40
C TRP A 430 11.34 9.51 -15.11
N PHE A 431 12.09 8.85 -14.24
CA PHE A 431 11.76 7.51 -13.78
C PHE A 431 10.40 7.50 -13.05
N LEU A 432 10.14 8.47 -12.17
CA LEU A 432 8.86 8.63 -11.48
C LEU A 432 7.71 8.88 -12.47
N ALA A 433 7.91 9.74 -13.47
CA ALA A 433 6.93 9.99 -14.53
C ALA A 433 6.55 8.71 -15.30
N SER A 434 7.51 7.79 -15.49
CA SER A 434 7.24 6.49 -16.14
C SER A 434 6.42 5.52 -15.28
N MET A 435 6.45 5.69 -13.95
CA MET A 435 5.74 4.84 -12.98
C MET A 435 4.35 5.37 -12.60
N ILE A 436 3.92 6.53 -13.11
CA ILE A 436 2.62 7.16 -12.79
C ILE A 436 1.41 6.24 -13.06
N PRO A 437 1.33 5.49 -14.17
CA PRO A 437 0.22 4.56 -14.41
C PRO A 437 0.03 3.51 -13.31
N TRP A 438 1.08 3.20 -12.53
CA TRP A 438 1.03 2.26 -11.41
C TRP A 438 0.71 2.91 -10.06
N ALA A 439 0.52 4.24 -10.00
CA ALA A 439 0.38 4.97 -8.74
C ALA A 439 -0.89 4.63 -7.96
N ASP A 440 -1.97 4.23 -8.64
CA ASP A 440 -3.27 3.84 -8.08
C ASP A 440 -3.46 2.32 -7.93
N ALA A 441 -2.38 1.56 -8.14
CA ALA A 441 -2.40 0.12 -7.96
C ALA A 441 -2.80 -0.26 -6.52
N PRO A 442 -3.63 -1.31 -6.34
CA PRO A 442 -4.16 -1.67 -5.02
C PRO A 442 -3.05 -2.03 -4.03
N GLU A 443 -3.25 -1.66 -2.76
CA GLU A 443 -2.30 -2.02 -1.71
C GLU A 443 -2.23 -3.55 -1.53
N PRO A 444 -1.02 -4.12 -1.44
CA PRO A 444 -0.85 -5.55 -1.31
C PRO A 444 -1.33 -6.05 0.06
N THR A 445 -2.00 -7.22 0.07
CA THR A 445 -2.50 -7.83 1.30
C THR A 445 -1.34 -8.32 2.19
N PRO A 446 -1.41 -8.15 3.54
CA PRO A 446 -0.34 -8.59 4.41
C PRO A 446 -0.20 -10.12 4.44
N LEU A 447 0.93 -10.65 3.95
CA LEU A 447 1.28 -12.06 4.11
C LEU A 447 1.89 -12.28 5.52
N LYS A 448 1.03 -12.57 6.51
CA LYS A 448 1.34 -12.86 7.94
C LYS A 448 1.77 -11.66 8.82
N SER A 449 1.59 -11.83 10.13
CA SER A 449 1.64 -10.80 11.17
C SER A 449 2.90 -9.91 11.12
N GLY A 450 2.70 -8.63 10.83
CA GLY A 450 3.59 -7.54 11.25
C GLY A 450 4.46 -6.87 10.18
N LYS A 451 4.53 -7.36 8.93
CA LYS A 451 5.27 -6.68 7.85
C LYS A 451 4.34 -6.34 6.69
N ILE A 452 4.15 -5.04 6.46
CA ILE A 452 3.41 -4.52 5.30
C ILE A 452 4.33 -4.69 4.07
N PRO A 453 3.91 -5.43 3.03
CA PRO A 453 4.68 -5.54 1.80
C PRO A 453 4.83 -4.18 1.10
N PRO A 454 5.90 -3.94 0.33
CA PRO A 454 6.07 -2.69 -0.40
C PRO A 454 4.96 -2.48 -1.43
N PRO A 455 4.60 -1.23 -1.80
CA PRO A 455 3.52 -0.94 -2.75
C PRO A 455 3.67 -1.72 -4.06
N LEU A 456 2.55 -2.06 -4.70
CA LEU A 456 2.57 -2.91 -5.91
C LEU A 456 3.44 -2.34 -7.03
N ALA A 457 3.40 -1.02 -7.26
CA ALA A 457 4.29 -0.36 -8.22
C ALA A 457 5.79 -0.56 -7.91
N THR A 458 6.17 -0.62 -6.63
CA THR A 458 7.56 -0.92 -6.22
C THR A 458 7.90 -2.38 -6.56
N GLN A 459 6.99 -3.30 -6.28
CA GLN A 459 7.19 -4.72 -6.61
C GLN A 459 7.34 -4.92 -8.12
N VAL A 460 6.51 -4.25 -8.92
CA VAL A 460 6.60 -4.27 -10.39
C VAL A 460 7.91 -3.65 -10.87
N ALA A 461 8.34 -2.52 -10.33
CA ALA A 461 9.63 -1.93 -10.71
C ALA A 461 10.79 -2.92 -10.47
N VAL A 462 10.80 -3.63 -9.34
CA VAL A 462 11.79 -4.68 -9.04
C VAL A 462 11.64 -5.87 -9.98
N ALA A 463 10.41 -6.28 -10.28
CA ALA A 463 10.13 -7.43 -11.13
C ALA A 463 10.39 -7.16 -12.63
N ALA A 464 10.29 -5.91 -13.08
CA ALA A 464 10.50 -5.50 -14.46
C ALA A 464 11.96 -5.13 -14.74
N PHE A 465 12.56 -4.30 -13.88
CA PHE A 465 13.86 -3.68 -14.13
C PHE A 465 14.94 -4.09 -13.13
N LYS A 466 14.57 -4.41 -11.89
CA LYS A 466 15.52 -4.58 -10.77
C LYS A 466 16.43 -3.34 -10.59
N PRO A 467 15.85 -2.14 -10.39
CA PRO A 467 16.63 -0.91 -10.30
C PRO A 467 17.44 -0.89 -8.99
N PRO A 468 18.51 -0.06 -8.91
CA PRO A 468 19.28 0.12 -7.69
C PRO A 468 18.44 0.65 -6.51
N ASN A 469 18.84 0.32 -5.28
CA ASN A 469 18.10 0.70 -4.07
C ASN A 469 17.86 2.21 -3.93
N HIS A 470 18.78 3.06 -4.41
CA HIS A 470 18.60 4.52 -4.32
C HIS A 470 17.38 5.00 -5.12
N VAL A 471 17.03 4.33 -6.23
CA VAL A 471 15.83 4.63 -7.02
C VAL A 471 14.57 4.17 -6.29
N LEU A 472 14.61 2.95 -5.72
CA LEU A 472 13.49 2.40 -4.94
C LEU A 472 13.19 3.24 -3.69
N ASN A 473 14.23 3.75 -3.03
CA ASN A 473 14.12 4.65 -1.87
C ASN A 473 13.47 6.01 -2.20
N VAL A 474 13.26 6.30 -3.48
CA VAL A 474 12.50 7.47 -3.95
C VAL A 474 11.09 7.06 -4.38
N LEU A 475 10.96 5.98 -5.16
CA LEU A 475 9.66 5.49 -5.64
C LEU A 475 8.73 5.07 -4.51
N THR A 476 9.21 4.24 -3.56
CA THR A 476 8.36 3.70 -2.49
C THR A 476 7.76 4.80 -1.62
N PRO A 477 8.52 5.77 -1.10
CA PRO A 477 7.94 6.90 -0.36
C PRO A 477 7.03 7.79 -1.21
N SER A 478 7.31 7.96 -2.51
CA SER A 478 6.47 8.76 -3.41
C SER A 478 5.04 8.23 -3.51
N ILE A 479 4.89 6.91 -3.51
CA ILE A 479 3.57 6.26 -3.49
C ILE A 479 2.97 6.32 -2.08
N ALA A 480 3.75 5.96 -1.04
CA ALA A 480 3.27 5.91 0.33
C ALA A 480 2.78 7.27 0.87
N HIS A 481 3.38 8.37 0.42
CA HIS A 481 3.03 9.72 0.85
C HIS A 481 2.18 10.49 -0.18
N LEU A 482 1.80 9.86 -1.30
CA LEU A 482 1.05 10.48 -2.39
C LEU A 482 -0.18 11.25 -1.88
N LEU A 483 -1.05 10.57 -1.13
CA LEU A 483 -2.28 11.18 -0.59
C LEU A 483 -1.97 12.28 0.43
N ALA A 484 -0.99 12.05 1.31
CA ALA A 484 -0.61 13.02 2.34
C ALA A 484 -0.09 14.34 1.73
N ILE A 485 0.66 14.27 0.63
CA ILE A 485 1.15 15.47 -0.09
C ILE A 485 -0.03 16.22 -0.73
N ARG A 486 -0.93 15.50 -1.41
CA ARG A 486 -2.13 16.10 -2.03
C ARG A 486 -2.99 16.83 -1.01
N GLU A 487 -3.28 16.18 0.11
CA GLU A 487 -4.07 16.78 1.20
C GLU A 487 -3.40 18.02 1.80
N ILE A 488 -2.11 17.97 2.08
CA ILE A 488 -1.38 19.10 2.68
C ILE A 488 -1.28 20.29 1.71
N LYS A 489 -1.10 20.02 0.40
CA LYS A 489 -1.10 21.04 -0.64
C LYS A 489 -2.41 21.84 -0.66
N ASP A 490 -3.55 21.19 -0.44
CA ASP A 490 -4.88 21.82 -0.52
C ASP A 490 -5.40 22.42 0.81
N ARG A 491 -4.66 22.31 1.92
CA ARG A 491 -5.05 22.93 3.21
C ARG A 491 -5.00 24.45 3.16
N ARG A 492 -5.99 25.13 3.75
CA ARG A 492 -6.05 26.61 3.85
C ARG A 492 -5.01 27.19 4.80
N GLU A 493 -4.83 26.59 5.97
CA GLU A 493 -3.82 27.01 6.95
C GLU A 493 -2.64 26.03 6.93
N LYS A 494 -1.48 26.55 6.54
CA LYS A 494 -0.23 25.79 6.39
C LYS A 494 0.82 26.35 7.35
N ALA A 495 0.68 26.01 8.63
CA ALA A 495 1.62 26.43 9.67
C ALA A 495 3.03 25.88 9.41
N ARG A 496 4.06 26.66 9.78
CA ARG A 496 5.47 26.38 9.50
C ARG A 496 5.96 25.06 10.08
N ASP A 497 5.51 24.72 11.28
CA ASP A 497 5.79 23.47 11.96
C ASP A 497 5.08 22.27 11.33
N SER A 498 3.80 22.41 10.99
CA SER A 498 3.05 21.35 10.31
C SER A 498 3.72 20.95 8.99
N LEU A 499 4.05 21.92 8.15
CA LEU A 499 4.76 21.68 6.88
C LEU A 499 6.20 21.21 7.09
N GLY A 500 6.94 21.83 8.01
CA GLY A 500 8.31 21.43 8.30
C GLY A 500 8.39 19.98 8.81
N MET A 501 7.46 19.58 9.68
CA MET A 501 7.36 18.19 10.16
C MET A 501 6.91 17.22 9.07
N ALA A 502 6.05 17.64 8.14
CA ALA A 502 5.68 16.84 6.97
C ALA A 502 6.90 16.59 6.06
N ILE A 503 7.65 17.63 5.71
CA ILE A 503 8.88 17.52 4.91
C ILE A 503 9.91 16.60 5.61
N ARG A 504 10.05 16.70 6.93
CA ARG A 504 10.91 15.79 7.71
C ARG A 504 10.47 14.32 7.62
N ARG A 505 9.16 14.07 7.67
CA ARG A 505 8.59 12.73 7.55
C ARG A 505 8.79 12.16 6.14
N TRP A 506 8.66 13.00 5.11
CA TRP A 506 8.92 12.63 3.73
C TRP A 506 10.41 12.40 3.45
N GLY A 507 11.29 13.03 4.22
CA GLY A 507 12.74 12.79 4.19
C GLY A 507 13.45 13.47 3.02
N ALA A 508 14.63 12.99 2.65
CA ALA A 508 15.50 13.65 1.66
C ALA A 508 14.90 13.72 0.24
N SER A 509 14.08 12.74 -0.14
CA SER A 509 13.48 12.65 -1.48
C SER A 509 12.14 13.40 -1.62
N TRP A 510 11.76 14.22 -0.64
CA TRP A 510 10.45 14.86 -0.59
C TRP A 510 10.09 15.66 -1.85
N ARG A 511 11.08 16.32 -2.49
CA ARG A 511 10.87 17.05 -3.75
C ARG A 511 10.43 16.13 -4.88
N SER A 512 11.07 14.97 -5.01
CA SER A 512 10.68 13.93 -5.97
C SER A 512 9.28 13.38 -5.67
N GLN A 513 8.92 13.25 -4.39
CA GLN A 513 7.58 12.82 -3.99
C GLN A 513 6.51 13.87 -4.38
N VAL A 514 6.82 15.16 -4.28
CA VAL A 514 5.96 16.26 -4.76
C VAL A 514 5.80 16.22 -6.29
N ILE A 515 6.88 15.97 -7.03
CA ILE A 515 6.81 15.78 -8.50
C ILE A 515 5.84 14.62 -8.81
N PHE A 516 6.01 13.47 -8.16
CA PHE A 516 5.15 12.31 -8.37
C PHE A 516 3.67 12.61 -8.10
N ALA A 517 3.37 13.31 -7.00
CA ALA A 517 2.00 13.69 -6.64
C ALA A 517 1.37 14.65 -7.66
N MET A 518 2.12 15.65 -8.12
CA MET A 518 1.69 16.58 -9.15
C MET A 518 1.39 15.88 -10.48
N LEU A 519 2.31 15.03 -10.95
CA LEU A 519 2.13 14.30 -12.20
C LEU A 519 0.97 13.30 -12.12
N TYR A 520 0.72 12.71 -10.96
CA TYR A 520 -0.42 11.82 -10.74
C TYR A 520 -1.76 12.58 -10.78
N GLU A 521 -1.84 13.78 -10.19
CA GLU A 521 -3.03 14.63 -10.32
C GLU A 521 -3.29 15.03 -11.79
N ILE A 522 -2.25 15.37 -12.54
CA ILE A 522 -2.38 15.69 -13.98
C ILE A 522 -2.84 14.46 -14.77
N TYR A 523 -2.30 13.28 -14.46
CA TYR A 523 -2.69 12.02 -15.08
C TYR A 523 -4.17 11.66 -14.82
N THR A 524 -4.65 11.88 -13.60
CA THR A 524 -6.04 11.57 -13.20
C THR A 524 -7.04 12.64 -13.66
N GLU A 525 -6.64 13.91 -13.67
CA GLU A 525 -7.50 15.05 -14.03
C GLU A 525 -6.85 15.96 -15.09
N PRO A 526 -6.62 15.46 -16.34
CA PRO A 526 -5.88 16.21 -17.36
C PRO A 526 -6.56 17.55 -17.73
N GLY A 527 -7.89 17.63 -17.60
CA GLY A 527 -8.66 18.86 -17.84
C GLY A 527 -8.38 20.00 -16.85
N LYS A 528 -7.74 19.73 -15.70
CA LYS A 528 -7.38 20.74 -14.69
C LYS A 528 -5.86 21.00 -14.61
N LYS A 529 -5.10 20.61 -15.64
CA LYS A 529 -3.63 20.76 -15.69
C LYS A 529 -3.15 22.14 -15.21
N ALA A 530 -3.74 23.23 -15.73
CA ALA A 530 -3.33 24.59 -15.36
C ALA A 530 -3.55 24.91 -13.88
N ASP A 531 -4.72 24.54 -13.33
CA ASP A 531 -5.06 24.76 -11.92
C ASP A 531 -4.15 23.94 -11.00
N ILE A 532 -3.88 22.69 -11.36
CA ILE A 532 -2.97 21.80 -10.61
C ILE A 532 -1.58 22.43 -10.55
N LEU A 533 -1.02 22.85 -11.69
CA LEU A 533 0.30 23.48 -11.73
C LEU A 533 0.34 24.78 -10.91
N ALA A 534 -0.73 25.58 -10.94
CA ALA A 534 -0.84 26.78 -10.13
C ALA A 534 -0.82 26.44 -8.62
N HIS A 535 -1.63 25.48 -8.17
CA HIS A 535 -1.65 25.06 -6.76
C HIS A 535 -0.31 24.50 -6.28
N TYR A 536 0.39 23.71 -7.10
CA TYR A 536 1.73 23.22 -6.73
C TYR A 536 2.77 24.34 -6.73
N SER A 537 2.67 25.30 -7.64
CA SER A 537 3.53 26.49 -7.65
C SER A 537 3.32 27.34 -6.40
N GLU A 538 2.08 27.62 -6.02
CA GLU A 538 1.73 28.32 -4.77
C GLU A 538 2.19 27.55 -3.53
N PHE A 539 2.03 26.23 -3.54
CA PHE A 539 2.49 25.37 -2.44
C PHE A 539 4.01 25.46 -2.27
N MET A 540 4.77 25.39 -3.36
CA MET A 540 6.23 25.52 -3.31
C MET A 540 6.68 26.93 -2.95
N ALA A 541 6.03 27.96 -3.47
CA ALA A 541 6.29 29.35 -3.08
C ALA A 541 6.05 29.56 -1.57
N HIS A 542 4.99 28.98 -1.01
CA HIS A 542 4.70 29.05 0.42
C HIS A 542 5.77 28.35 1.26
N ILE A 543 6.21 27.14 0.89
CA ILE A 543 7.30 26.42 1.55
C ILE A 543 8.60 27.25 1.52
N THR A 544 8.90 27.88 0.39
CA THR A 544 10.05 28.76 0.22
C THR A 544 9.96 30.00 1.10
N SER A 545 8.79 30.66 1.15
CA SER A 545 8.56 31.85 2.01
C SER A 545 8.73 31.54 3.50
N LEU A 546 8.38 30.31 3.88
CA LEU A 546 8.57 29.80 5.24
C LEU A 546 10.00 29.32 5.49
N GLY A 547 10.94 29.34 4.54
CA GLY A 547 12.33 28.94 4.77
C GLY A 547 12.50 27.51 5.31
N ILE A 548 11.63 26.58 4.89
CA ILE A 548 11.60 25.18 5.37
C ILE A 548 11.91 24.16 4.26
N LEU A 549 12.42 24.61 3.11
CA LEU A 549 12.84 23.75 1.99
C LEU A 549 13.79 22.61 2.44
N ASP A 550 14.65 22.90 3.42
CA ASP A 550 15.64 21.95 3.93
C ASP A 550 15.31 21.49 5.36
N ALA A 551 14.03 21.52 5.76
CA ALA A 551 13.58 21.11 7.09
C ALA A 551 13.96 19.66 7.45
N HIS A 552 14.08 18.78 6.46
CA HIS A 552 14.57 17.41 6.62
C HIS A 552 16.02 17.33 7.13
N LEU A 553 16.84 18.36 6.93
CA LEU A 553 18.23 18.46 7.43
C LEU A 553 18.33 19.16 8.78
N PHE A 554 17.26 19.80 9.26
CA PHE A 554 17.31 20.54 10.52
C PHE A 554 17.65 19.59 11.69
N LYS A 555 18.60 20.00 12.52
CA LYS A 555 18.95 19.28 13.73
C LYS A 555 18.13 19.83 14.91
N PRO A 556 17.63 18.97 15.81
CA PRO A 556 17.01 19.43 17.04
C PRO A 556 17.97 20.29 17.86
N LEU A 557 17.45 21.33 18.51
CA LEU A 557 18.21 22.18 19.46
C LEU A 557 18.78 21.37 20.64
N VAL A 558 18.16 20.24 20.98
CA VAL A 558 18.55 19.37 22.10
C VAL A 558 18.68 17.94 21.60
N ASP A 559 19.80 17.28 21.93
CA ASP A 559 19.95 15.85 21.68
C ASP A 559 19.19 15.00 22.71
N GLY A 560 18.98 13.72 22.41
CA GLY A 560 18.21 12.84 23.30
C GLY A 560 18.85 12.66 24.70
N THR A 561 20.16 12.84 24.82
CA THR A 561 20.89 12.66 26.08
C THR A 561 20.71 13.88 26.99
N ALA A 562 20.83 15.09 26.43
CA ALA A 562 20.56 16.35 27.09
C ALA A 562 19.08 16.46 27.46
N LEU A 563 18.17 16.00 26.60
CA LEU A 563 16.73 15.98 26.88
C LEU A 563 16.38 15.01 28.02
N ALA A 564 16.94 13.80 28.01
CA ALA A 564 16.79 12.83 29.11
C ALA A 564 17.27 13.40 30.45
N LYS A 565 18.44 14.08 30.44
CA LYS A 565 19.01 14.72 31.62
C LYS A 565 18.13 15.87 32.13
N ALA A 566 17.60 16.70 31.24
CA ALA A 566 16.74 17.83 31.60
C ALA A 566 15.36 17.39 32.13
N LEU A 567 14.87 16.22 31.70
CA LEU A 567 13.60 15.63 32.13
C LEU A 567 13.74 14.65 33.30
N ASN A 568 14.97 14.41 33.77
CA ASN A 568 15.29 13.41 34.81
C ASN A 568 14.70 12.01 34.50
N ALA A 569 14.72 11.61 33.23
CA ALA A 569 14.14 10.37 32.72
C ALA A 569 15.20 9.48 32.05
N LYS A 570 15.00 8.16 32.07
CA LYS A 570 15.90 7.24 31.35
C LYS A 570 15.60 7.25 29.85
N PRO A 571 16.63 7.23 28.97
CA PRO A 571 16.43 7.12 27.54
C PRO A 571 15.58 5.90 27.17
N GLY A 572 14.61 6.06 26.27
CA GLY A 572 13.68 5.00 25.89
C GLY A 572 12.85 5.33 24.65
N PRO A 573 11.85 4.49 24.28
CA PRO A 573 11.07 4.64 23.05
C PRO A 573 10.31 5.98 22.92
N TRP A 574 9.98 6.62 24.04
CA TRP A 574 9.34 7.95 24.11
C TRP A 574 10.21 9.08 23.54
N MET A 575 11.53 8.87 23.48
CA MET A 575 12.50 9.89 23.07
C MET A 575 12.22 10.43 21.65
N LYS A 576 11.80 9.55 20.74
CA LYS A 576 11.49 9.95 19.36
C LYS A 576 10.33 10.95 19.33
N ALA A 577 9.24 10.65 20.03
CA ALA A 577 8.09 11.54 20.12
C ALA A 577 8.45 12.86 20.83
N ALA A 578 9.30 12.81 21.85
CA ALA A 578 9.74 14.00 22.57
C ALA A 578 10.62 14.91 21.69
N LEU A 579 11.54 14.32 20.91
CA LEU A 579 12.34 15.04 19.92
C LEU A 579 11.49 15.62 18.80
N ASP A 580 10.41 14.93 18.38
CA ASP A 580 9.45 15.46 17.41
C ASP A 580 8.71 16.69 17.95
N VAL A 581 8.37 16.73 19.24
CA VAL A 581 7.79 17.92 19.91
C VAL A 581 8.80 19.07 19.94
N VAL A 582 10.05 18.82 20.32
CA VAL A 582 11.13 19.83 20.27
C VAL A 582 11.29 20.39 18.86
N MET A 583 11.29 19.52 17.85
CA MET A 583 11.39 19.94 16.45
C MET A 583 10.20 20.79 15.99
N ALA A 584 8.97 20.40 16.35
CA ALA A 584 7.78 21.16 16.03
C ALA A 584 7.80 22.55 16.71
N TRP A 585 8.27 22.63 17.96
CA TRP A 585 8.49 23.91 18.64
C TRP A 585 9.53 24.77 17.94
N GLN A 586 10.68 24.19 17.58
CA GLN A 586 11.78 24.87 16.88
C GLN A 586 11.32 25.41 15.52
N LEU A 587 10.45 24.68 14.82
CA LEU A 587 9.87 25.14 13.56
C LEU A 587 8.85 26.28 13.74
N ARG A 588 8.13 26.33 14.87
CA ARG A 588 7.26 27.47 15.23
C ARG A 588 8.07 28.71 15.63
N ASN A 589 9.24 28.51 16.24
CA ASN A 589 10.06 29.57 16.83
C ASN A 589 11.47 29.60 16.21
N PRO A 590 11.61 29.97 14.92
CA PRO A 590 12.87 29.86 14.19
C PRO A 590 14.00 30.74 14.75
N ASP A 591 13.67 31.85 15.42
CA ASP A 591 14.64 32.81 15.93
C ASP A 591 15.15 32.46 17.35
N ILE A 592 14.54 31.48 18.01
CA ILE A 592 14.89 31.11 19.39
C ILE A 592 15.88 29.95 19.37
N THR A 593 17.09 30.21 19.86
CA THR A 593 18.18 29.21 19.93
C THR A 593 18.33 28.57 21.30
N ASP A 594 17.68 29.11 22.33
CA ASP A 594 17.70 28.55 23.68
C ASP A 594 16.70 27.37 23.80
N PRO A 595 17.17 26.16 24.15
CA PRO A 595 16.30 25.00 24.26
C PRO A 595 15.35 24.99 25.47
N ALA A 596 15.51 25.91 26.43
CA ALA A 596 14.74 25.89 27.67
C ALA A 596 13.21 25.85 27.45
N ALA A 597 12.70 26.70 26.57
CA ALA A 597 11.27 26.76 26.26
C ALA A 597 10.77 25.52 25.47
N ALA A 598 11.62 24.93 24.62
CA ALA A 598 11.30 23.68 23.93
C ALA A 598 11.18 22.50 24.92
N ILE A 599 12.07 22.45 25.91
CA ILE A 599 12.07 21.42 26.97
C ILE A 599 10.83 21.55 27.85
N GLU A 600 10.43 22.79 28.20
CA GLU A 600 9.20 23.02 28.95
C GLU A 600 7.96 22.55 28.16
N GLU A 601 7.92 22.74 26.85
CA GLU A 601 6.80 22.22 26.05
C GLU A 601 6.77 20.68 26.02
N VAL A 602 7.93 20.02 26.02
CA VAL A 602 7.99 18.55 26.18
C VAL A 602 7.45 18.11 27.53
N LYS A 603 7.73 18.85 28.62
CA LYS A 603 7.18 18.56 29.96
C LYS A 603 5.66 18.73 30.02
N LEU A 604 5.12 19.66 29.24
CA LEU A 604 3.68 19.89 29.12
C LEU A 604 3.00 18.89 28.17
N SER A 605 3.77 18.19 27.33
CA SER A 605 3.27 17.12 26.46
C SER A 605 3.18 15.78 27.19
N ASP A 606 2.12 15.00 26.95
CA ASP A 606 1.89 13.67 27.56
C ASP A 606 2.90 12.58 27.11
N VAL A 607 4.05 12.97 26.54
CA VAL A 607 5.03 12.07 25.90
C VAL A 607 5.91 11.34 26.92
N VAL A 608 6.06 11.87 28.14
CA VAL A 608 6.84 11.24 29.22
C VAL A 608 5.90 10.55 30.21
N ASP A 609 5.86 9.22 30.16
CA ASP A 609 5.03 8.40 31.05
C ASP A 609 5.70 8.25 32.43
N THR A 610 5.39 9.15 33.37
CA THR A 610 5.89 9.09 34.77
C THR A 610 5.21 8.00 35.62
N SER A 611 4.52 7.04 34.99
CA SER A 611 3.67 6.03 35.65
C SER A 611 4.40 4.82 36.26
N THR A 612 5.74 4.74 36.24
CA THR A 612 6.50 3.58 36.78
C THR A 612 6.77 3.60 38.29
N LEU A 613 6.07 4.43 39.07
CA LEU A 613 5.97 4.32 40.54
C LEU A 613 4.49 4.47 40.95
N ALA A 614 3.81 3.36 41.26
CA ALA A 614 2.36 3.25 41.52
C ALA A 614 1.96 3.46 43.02
N PRO A 615 0.67 3.36 43.45
CA PRO A 615 -0.58 4.11 43.18
C PRO A 615 -1.33 4.52 44.52
N PRO A 616 -2.62 5.01 44.61
CA PRO A 616 -3.64 5.27 43.58
C PRO A 616 -4.35 6.66 43.61
N ALA A 617 -5.00 6.93 42.47
CA ALA A 617 -6.22 7.74 42.23
C ALA A 617 -6.22 9.26 42.53
N LYS A 618 -6.03 10.09 41.48
CA LYS A 618 -6.82 11.33 41.29
C LYS A 618 -7.15 11.55 39.82
N LYS A 619 -8.45 11.75 39.55
CA LYS A 619 -9.04 12.12 38.25
C LYS A 619 -8.31 13.33 37.65
N GLN A 620 -7.68 13.19 36.48
CA GLN A 620 -7.28 14.33 35.66
C GLN A 620 -8.53 14.96 35.01
N LYS A 621 -8.63 16.29 35.07
CA LYS A 621 -9.67 17.06 34.38
C LYS A 621 -9.34 17.06 32.87
N LYS A 622 -10.25 16.53 32.03
CA LYS A 622 -10.23 16.72 30.57
C LYS A 622 -10.14 18.23 30.27
N GLY A 623 -9.08 18.66 29.58
CA GLY A 623 -8.73 20.06 29.40
C GLY A 623 -9.62 20.79 28.37
N GLU A 624 -9.73 22.11 28.52
CA GLU A 624 -10.51 23.01 27.66
C GLU A 624 -10.12 22.92 26.17
N LEU A 625 -8.86 22.57 25.88
CA LEU A 625 -8.33 22.35 24.52
C LEU A 625 -9.03 21.17 23.81
N THR A 626 -9.29 20.08 24.54
CA THR A 626 -9.98 18.90 23.98
C THR A 626 -11.42 19.22 23.63
N SER A 627 -12.11 19.99 24.46
CA SER A 627 -13.48 20.46 24.20
C SER A 627 -13.56 21.41 23.00
N ALA A 628 -12.58 22.30 22.84
CA ALA A 628 -12.49 23.20 21.69
C ALA A 628 -12.26 22.43 20.38
N LEU A 629 -11.36 21.44 20.39
CA LEU A 629 -11.07 20.61 19.23
C LEU A 629 -12.27 19.73 18.83
N VAL A 630 -12.96 19.12 19.79
CA VAL A 630 -14.20 18.36 19.54
C VAL A 630 -15.26 19.24 18.88
N SER A 631 -15.44 20.47 19.38
CA SER A 631 -16.43 21.41 18.83
C SER A 631 -16.09 21.82 17.40
N HIS A 632 -14.82 22.09 17.11
CA HIS A 632 -14.34 22.42 15.76
C HIS A 632 -14.57 21.27 14.78
N LEU A 633 -14.14 20.06 15.13
CA LEU A 633 -14.27 18.88 14.27
C LEU A 633 -15.74 18.53 13.97
N LEU A 634 -16.63 18.64 14.96
CA LEU A 634 -18.05 18.36 14.76
C LEU A 634 -18.72 19.38 13.83
N ARG A 635 -18.39 20.67 13.98
CA ARG A 635 -19.07 21.76 13.27
C ARG A 635 -18.51 22.02 11.87
N GLU A 636 -17.20 22.00 11.71
CA GLU A 636 -16.52 22.36 10.47
C GLU A 636 -16.18 21.14 9.61
N THR A 637 -15.82 20.01 10.24
CA THR A 637 -15.33 18.83 9.53
C THR A 637 -16.42 17.79 9.27
N LEU A 638 -17.19 17.40 10.29
CA LEU A 638 -18.17 16.31 10.18
C LEU A 638 -19.54 16.78 9.67
N LYS A 639 -20.02 17.96 10.07
CA LYS A 639 -21.34 18.47 9.67
C LYS A 639 -21.60 18.45 8.15
N PRO A 640 -20.67 18.86 7.26
CA PRO A 640 -20.89 18.83 5.80
C PRO A 640 -21.07 17.41 5.24
N LEU A 641 -20.51 16.39 5.89
CA LEU A 641 -20.55 15.00 5.42
C LEU A 641 -21.88 14.30 5.76
N PHE A 642 -22.61 14.81 6.75
CA PHE A 642 -23.85 14.20 7.26
C PHE A 642 -25.10 15.08 7.08
N SER A 643 -24.99 16.25 6.45
CA SER A 643 -26.10 17.20 6.28
C SER A 643 -27.21 16.74 5.33
N HIS A 644 -26.98 15.73 4.49
CA HIS A 644 -27.94 15.26 3.49
C HIS A 644 -28.95 14.21 3.99
N LYS A 645 -28.74 13.61 5.17
CA LYS A 645 -29.64 12.62 5.79
C LYS A 645 -30.26 13.18 7.08
N ALA A 646 -31.27 14.04 6.96
CA ALA A 646 -32.03 14.50 8.12
C ALA A 646 -33.00 13.40 8.60
N ASN A 647 -32.79 12.85 9.81
CA ASN A 647 -33.73 11.90 10.39
C ASN A 647 -35.05 12.63 10.72
N PRO A 648 -36.21 12.19 10.18
CA PRO A 648 -37.50 12.87 10.34
C PRO A 648 -37.99 12.91 11.80
N GLU A 649 -37.47 12.05 12.67
CA GLU A 649 -37.82 11.98 14.10
C GLU A 649 -36.97 12.91 14.98
N LEU A 650 -35.98 13.61 14.40
CA LEU A 650 -35.12 14.58 15.09
C LEU A 650 -35.53 16.04 14.82
N THR A 651 -35.31 16.88 15.83
CA THR A 651 -35.33 18.35 15.73
C THR A 651 -33.96 18.87 15.25
N SER A 652 -33.88 20.11 14.78
CA SER A 652 -32.61 20.78 14.42
C SER A 652 -31.61 20.90 15.58
N THR A 653 -32.08 20.67 16.81
CA THR A 653 -31.27 20.63 18.04
C THR A 653 -30.90 19.22 18.50
N GLY A 654 -31.17 18.18 17.71
CA GLY A 654 -30.85 16.79 18.05
C GLY A 654 -31.73 16.16 19.13
N ARG A 655 -32.92 16.73 19.42
CA ARG A 655 -33.92 16.13 20.33
C ARG A 655 -34.99 15.38 19.54
N ARG A 656 -35.64 14.38 20.15
CA ARG A 656 -36.78 13.67 19.55
C ARG A 656 -37.96 14.61 19.31
N ARG A 657 -38.59 14.57 18.13
CA ARG A 657 -39.85 15.28 17.85
C ARG A 657 -41.00 14.58 18.58
N ILE A 658 -41.81 15.34 19.31
CA ILE A 658 -43.00 14.83 20.01
C ILE A 658 -44.23 15.24 19.20
N GLY A 659 -44.82 14.29 18.49
CA GLY A 659 -46.04 14.42 17.69
C GLY A 659 -46.46 13.04 17.19
N ASN A 660 -47.74 12.87 16.83
CA ASN A 660 -48.32 11.60 16.35
C ASN A 660 -47.72 11.19 14.97
N THR A 661 -46.45 10.79 14.94
CA THR A 661 -45.85 10.07 13.81
C THR A 661 -46.29 8.62 13.93
N ALA A 662 -47.55 8.36 13.59
CA ALA A 662 -48.00 7.02 13.26
C ALA A 662 -47.02 6.46 12.22
N LYS A 663 -46.26 5.42 12.61
CA LYS A 663 -45.44 4.54 11.76
C LYS A 663 -45.13 5.17 10.39
N ALA A 664 -44.23 6.15 10.36
CA ALA A 664 -43.64 6.53 9.10
C ALA A 664 -42.90 5.27 8.64
N VAL A 665 -43.51 4.56 7.68
CA VAL A 665 -42.91 3.38 7.05
C VAL A 665 -41.51 3.81 6.64
N ARG A 666 -40.49 3.22 7.26
CA ARG A 666 -39.10 3.32 6.79
C ARG A 666 -39.10 2.60 5.44
N ASN A 667 -39.53 3.30 4.38
CA ASN A 667 -39.39 2.82 3.01
C ASN A 667 -37.88 2.73 2.77
N TYR A 668 -37.32 1.54 2.99
CA TYR A 668 -36.06 1.14 2.39
C TYR A 668 -36.33 1.04 0.89
N GLU A 669 -36.29 2.17 0.18
CA GLU A 669 -36.00 2.12 -1.25
C GLU A 669 -34.58 1.56 -1.37
N VAL A 670 -34.50 0.30 -1.82
CA VAL A 670 -33.24 -0.34 -2.17
C VAL A 670 -32.77 0.29 -3.48
N GLU A 671 -32.10 1.44 -3.38
CA GLU A 671 -31.40 2.05 -4.51
C GLU A 671 -29.92 1.64 -4.45
N PHE A 672 -29.53 0.75 -5.36
CA PHE A 672 -28.13 0.39 -5.56
C PHE A 672 -27.40 1.52 -6.29
N GLY A 673 -26.29 1.99 -5.72
CA GLY A 673 -25.21 2.62 -6.49
C GLY A 673 -25.24 4.14 -6.65
N ASP A 674 -25.48 4.92 -5.58
CA ASP A 674 -25.33 6.38 -5.65
C ASP A 674 -24.49 6.92 -4.46
N ASP A 675 -23.16 6.85 -4.59
CA ASP A 675 -22.17 7.33 -3.61
C ASP A 675 -22.33 8.83 -3.27
N ALA A 676 -23.06 9.58 -4.10
CA ALA A 676 -23.38 10.99 -3.90
C ALA A 676 -24.31 11.26 -2.69
N LYS A 677 -25.13 10.29 -2.25
CA LYS A 677 -26.12 10.48 -1.17
C LYS A 677 -25.59 10.21 0.24
N SER A 678 -24.43 9.57 0.39
CA SER A 678 -23.77 9.32 1.69
C SER A 678 -22.27 9.67 1.63
N PRO A 679 -21.91 10.97 1.65
CA PRO A 679 -20.54 11.44 1.43
C PRO A 679 -19.48 10.83 2.37
N TRP A 680 -19.90 10.45 3.58
CA TRP A 680 -19.05 9.80 4.58
C TRP A 680 -18.67 8.34 4.24
N LYS A 681 -19.32 7.71 3.26
CA LYS A 681 -19.02 6.34 2.80
C LYS A 681 -17.98 6.27 1.69
N VAL A 682 -17.66 7.40 1.06
CA VAL A 682 -16.67 7.42 -0.02
C VAL A 682 -15.29 7.12 0.58
N THR A 683 -14.48 6.29 -0.10
CA THR A 683 -13.20 5.77 0.41
C THR A 683 -12.26 6.85 0.96
N HIS A 684 -12.27 8.05 0.36
CA HIS A 684 -11.47 9.20 0.81
C HIS A 684 -11.95 9.87 2.12
N ASN A 685 -13.17 9.59 2.57
CA ASN A 685 -13.76 10.10 3.83
C ASN A 685 -13.90 9.01 4.90
N SER A 686 -13.23 7.86 4.75
CA SER A 686 -13.24 6.77 5.74
C SER A 686 -12.79 7.23 7.14
N TRP A 687 -11.91 8.23 7.20
CA TRP A 687 -11.47 8.88 8.45
C TRP A 687 -12.62 9.54 9.23
N ALA A 688 -13.75 9.89 8.60
CA ALA A 688 -14.86 10.56 9.26
C ALA A 688 -15.44 9.71 10.40
N LEU A 689 -15.45 8.38 10.23
CA LEU A 689 -15.86 7.45 11.28
C LEU A 689 -14.88 7.46 12.45
N ASP A 690 -13.57 7.47 12.18
CA ASP A 690 -12.55 7.49 13.24
C ASP A 690 -12.56 8.82 14.01
N ILE A 691 -12.77 9.96 13.33
CA ILE A 691 -12.92 11.27 13.97
C ILE A 691 -14.17 11.31 14.84
N LEU A 692 -15.32 10.82 14.34
CA LEU A 692 -16.56 10.80 15.12
C LEU A 692 -16.43 9.88 16.35
N LEU A 693 -15.81 8.70 16.21
CA LEU A 693 -15.52 7.81 17.33
C LEU A 693 -14.59 8.47 18.36
N TRP A 694 -13.55 9.17 17.90
CA TRP A 694 -12.68 9.94 18.78
C TRP A 694 -13.47 11.03 19.52
N CYS A 695 -14.34 11.77 18.83
CA CYS A 695 -15.20 12.78 19.46
C CYS A 695 -16.08 12.17 20.56
N CYS A 696 -16.73 11.02 20.31
CA CYS A 696 -17.54 10.31 21.29
C CYS A 696 -16.76 9.89 22.55
N ARG A 697 -15.47 9.56 22.41
CA ARG A 697 -14.57 9.20 23.54
C ARG A 697 -14.04 10.43 24.28
N ALA A 698 -13.68 11.46 23.53
CA ALA A 698 -13.01 12.66 24.03
C ALA A 698 -13.97 13.62 24.74
N VAL A 699 -15.22 13.72 24.29
CA VAL A 699 -16.21 14.68 24.81
C VAL A 699 -16.44 14.52 26.32
N ASP A 700 -16.55 15.63 27.04
CA ASP A 700 -16.96 15.68 28.45
C ASP A 700 -18.46 15.99 28.57
N ALA A 701 -19.03 15.85 29.77
CA ALA A 701 -20.47 16.01 29.98
C ALA A 701 -21.01 17.40 29.56
N LYS A 702 -20.20 18.47 29.76
CA LYS A 702 -20.59 19.85 29.45
C LYS A 702 -20.58 20.12 27.94
N THR A 703 -19.52 19.70 27.25
CA THR A 703 -19.37 19.85 25.80
C THR A 703 -20.35 18.94 25.06
N LEU A 704 -20.64 17.77 25.61
CA LEU A 704 -21.64 16.86 25.06
C LEU A 704 -23.03 17.50 25.02
N GLU A 705 -23.40 18.26 26.04
CA GLU A 705 -24.68 18.97 26.07
C GLU A 705 -24.73 20.12 25.05
N SER A 706 -23.63 20.86 24.85
CA SER A 706 -23.57 21.96 23.88
C SER A 706 -23.53 21.48 22.42
N GLU A 707 -22.82 20.37 22.16
CA GLU A 707 -22.64 19.79 20.83
C GLU A 707 -23.60 18.64 20.51
N TRP A 708 -24.59 18.39 21.37
CA TRP A 708 -25.56 17.30 21.23
C TRP A 708 -26.24 17.29 19.85
N GLY A 709 -26.60 18.47 19.33
CA GLY A 709 -27.21 18.63 18.01
C GLY A 709 -26.33 18.24 16.83
N PHE A 710 -25.01 18.19 17.00
CA PHE A 710 -24.04 17.86 15.95
C PHE A 710 -23.52 16.42 16.04
N ILE A 711 -23.59 15.78 17.21
CA ILE A 711 -23.13 14.39 17.41
C ILE A 711 -24.23 13.38 17.05
N ILE A 712 -25.48 13.65 17.46
CA ILE A 712 -26.56 12.65 17.33
C ILE A 712 -26.96 12.36 15.88
N PRO A 713 -27.11 13.35 14.97
CA PRO A 713 -27.53 13.05 13.60
C PRO A 713 -26.52 12.17 12.83
N PRO A 714 -25.19 12.43 12.85
CA PRO A 714 -24.21 11.51 12.27
C PRO A 714 -24.25 10.11 12.89
N LEU A 715 -24.37 10.03 14.22
CA LEU A 715 -24.42 8.75 14.93
C LEU A 715 -25.63 7.90 14.51
N LEU A 716 -26.82 8.50 14.44
CA LEU A 716 -28.04 7.80 13.99
C LEU A 716 -27.97 7.43 12.51
N ALA A 717 -27.40 8.29 11.65
CA ALA A 717 -27.21 7.99 10.25
C ALA A 717 -26.34 6.74 10.00
N ILE A 718 -25.36 6.49 10.89
CA ILE A 718 -24.50 5.31 10.85
C ILE A 718 -25.20 4.10 11.48
N LEU A 719 -25.91 4.28 12.60
CA LEU A 719 -26.65 3.21 13.28
C LEU A 719 -27.82 2.63 12.46
N ASP A 720 -28.48 3.46 11.65
CA ASP A 720 -29.60 3.05 10.80
C ASP A 720 -29.19 2.65 9.37
N ASP A 721 -27.89 2.63 9.06
CA ASP A 721 -27.37 2.34 7.73
C ASP A 721 -27.69 0.92 7.24
N ILE A 722 -27.55 0.57 5.97
CA ILE A 722 -27.81 -0.81 5.49
C ILE A 722 -26.57 -1.71 5.70
N ASP A 723 -25.38 -1.11 5.69
CA ASP A 723 -24.12 -1.83 5.83
C ASP A 723 -23.87 -2.30 7.27
N ALA A 724 -23.67 -3.60 7.45
CA ALA A 724 -23.52 -4.21 8.77
C ALA A 724 -22.25 -3.74 9.50
N ARG A 725 -21.15 -3.46 8.77
CA ARG A 725 -19.89 -2.99 9.34
C ARG A 725 -19.98 -1.53 9.81
N ALA A 726 -20.64 -0.67 9.03
CA ALA A 726 -20.95 0.69 9.43
C ALA A 726 -21.83 0.72 10.67
N ARG A 727 -22.90 -0.10 10.72
CA ARG A 727 -23.73 -0.26 11.93
C ARG A 727 -22.91 -0.68 13.14
N ALA A 728 -21.99 -1.63 12.98
CA ALA A 728 -21.15 -2.10 14.08
C ALA A 728 -20.28 -0.97 14.66
N ARG A 729 -19.74 -0.11 13.79
CA ARG A 729 -19.05 1.12 14.20
C ARG A 729 -19.98 2.12 14.89
N GLY A 730 -21.20 2.28 14.40
CA GLY A 730 -22.24 3.08 15.08
C GLY A 730 -22.52 2.59 16.50
N CYS A 731 -22.61 1.28 16.71
CA CYS A 731 -22.81 0.67 18.03
C CYS A 731 -21.62 0.95 18.97
N GLU A 732 -20.39 0.88 18.46
CA GLU A 732 -19.17 1.24 19.21
C GLU A 732 -19.17 2.71 19.61
N MET A 733 -19.50 3.61 18.68
CA MET A 733 -19.60 5.05 18.93
C MET A 733 -20.66 5.38 19.97
N LEU A 734 -21.84 4.75 19.89
CA LEU A 734 -22.92 4.93 20.85
C LEU A 734 -22.48 4.48 22.24
N THR A 735 -21.80 3.35 22.35
CA THR A 735 -21.26 2.85 23.63
C THR A 735 -20.28 3.85 24.25
N ALA A 736 -19.36 4.38 23.44
CA ALA A 736 -18.40 5.40 23.87
C ALA A 736 -19.09 6.71 24.31
N LEU A 737 -20.11 7.14 23.57
CA LEU A 737 -20.89 8.34 23.90
C LEU A 737 -21.65 8.17 25.22
N LEU A 738 -22.30 7.02 25.42
CA LEU A 738 -23.08 6.71 26.63
C LEU A 738 -22.22 6.63 27.88
N ALA A 739 -20.94 6.25 27.77
CA ALA A 739 -20.01 6.26 28.89
C ALA A 739 -19.85 7.68 29.49
N ASN A 740 -19.73 8.69 28.63
CA ASN A 740 -19.59 10.11 29.01
C ASN A 740 -20.94 10.84 29.19
N CYS A 741 -22.07 10.21 28.81
CA CYS A 741 -23.38 10.84 28.83
C CYS A 741 -24.03 10.88 30.23
N PRO A 742 -24.48 12.07 30.69
CA PRO A 742 -25.30 12.19 31.90
C PRO A 742 -26.68 11.50 31.73
N PRO A 743 -27.15 10.69 32.70
CA PRO A 743 -28.47 10.04 32.62
C PRO A 743 -29.64 11.02 32.43
N GLU A 744 -29.56 12.21 33.04
CA GLU A 744 -30.58 13.26 32.92
C GLU A 744 -30.68 13.84 31.50
N LEU A 745 -29.57 13.86 30.75
CA LEU A 745 -29.55 14.34 29.38
C LEU A 745 -30.31 13.39 28.44
N LEU A 746 -30.13 12.07 28.62
CA LEU A 746 -30.88 11.05 27.87
C LEU A 746 -32.38 11.11 28.16
N LYS A 747 -32.77 11.28 29.43
CA LYS A 747 -34.18 11.43 29.84
C LYS A 747 -34.81 12.68 29.23
N ARG A 748 -34.13 13.82 29.31
CA ARG A 748 -34.64 15.12 28.82
C ARG A 748 -34.73 15.19 27.29
N THR A 749 -33.82 14.52 26.58
CA THR A 749 -33.79 14.53 25.10
C THR A 749 -34.73 13.49 24.48
N GLY A 750 -35.13 12.47 25.24
CA GLY A 750 -36.08 11.45 24.82
C GLY A 750 -35.54 10.50 23.74
N LEU A 751 -34.22 10.41 23.56
CA LEU A 751 -33.58 9.62 22.51
C LEU A 751 -33.37 8.14 22.85
N ALA A 752 -33.46 7.74 24.12
CA ALA A 752 -33.23 6.36 24.53
C ALA A 752 -34.11 5.34 23.75
N PRO A 753 -35.42 5.57 23.53
CA PRO A 753 -36.23 4.66 22.71
C PRO A 753 -35.79 4.57 21.24
N LEU A 754 -35.23 5.65 20.67
CA LEU A 754 -34.74 5.64 19.28
C LEU A 754 -33.46 4.80 19.16
N PHE A 755 -32.52 4.98 20.09
CA PHE A 755 -31.32 4.14 20.13
C PHE A 755 -31.68 2.67 20.36
N GLU A 756 -32.65 2.40 21.23
CA GLU A 756 -33.14 1.05 21.50
C GLU A 756 -33.73 0.40 20.23
N GLU A 757 -34.51 1.15 19.44
CA GLU A 757 -35.09 0.67 18.18
C GLU A 757 -34.02 0.37 17.13
N SER A 758 -33.04 1.27 16.92
CA SER A 758 -31.93 1.05 16.00
C SER A 758 -31.00 -0.10 16.42
N LEU A 759 -30.74 -0.24 17.73
CA LEU A 759 -29.93 -1.33 18.26
C LEU A 759 -30.64 -2.69 18.18
N TYR A 760 -31.93 -2.79 18.48
CA TYR A 760 -32.66 -4.04 18.29
C TYR A 760 -32.78 -4.43 16.82
N ALA A 761 -32.93 -3.46 15.91
CA ALA A 761 -32.85 -3.72 14.48
C ALA A 761 -31.47 -4.23 14.04
N SER A 762 -30.39 -3.86 14.75
CA SER A 762 -29.05 -4.37 14.46
C SER A 762 -28.88 -5.84 14.87
N VAL A 763 -29.60 -6.28 15.91
CA VAL A 763 -29.55 -7.66 16.39
C VAL A 763 -30.32 -8.64 15.49
N THR A 764 -31.14 -8.14 14.55
CA THR A 764 -31.85 -8.98 13.56
C THR A 764 -31.03 -9.26 12.29
N PHE A 765 -29.81 -8.73 12.17
CA PHE A 765 -28.87 -9.03 11.07
C PHE A 765 -28.22 -10.38 11.33
N LEU A 766 -28.87 -11.44 10.85
CA LEU A 766 -28.51 -12.82 11.10
C LEU A 766 -28.19 -13.56 9.77
N PRO A 767 -27.47 -14.70 9.83
CA PRO A 767 -27.03 -15.51 8.67
C PRO A 767 -28.05 -15.78 7.55
N SER A 768 -29.36 -15.76 7.85
CA SER A 768 -30.42 -15.94 6.85
C SER A 768 -30.51 -14.79 5.83
N LEU A 769 -30.01 -13.60 6.16
CA LEU A 769 -30.04 -12.40 5.32
C LEU A 769 -28.69 -11.65 5.26
N THR A 770 -27.80 -11.87 6.23
CA THR A 770 -26.52 -11.17 6.36
C THR A 770 -25.42 -12.21 6.54
N PRO A 771 -24.25 -12.12 5.88
CA PRO A 771 -23.16 -13.09 6.06
C PRO A 771 -22.81 -13.32 7.54
N GLU A 772 -22.45 -14.56 7.89
CA GLU A 772 -22.14 -14.94 9.28
C GLU A 772 -21.04 -14.05 9.88
N GLU A 773 -19.97 -13.78 9.13
CA GLU A 773 -18.85 -12.95 9.60
C GLU A 773 -19.27 -11.51 9.94
N GLU A 774 -20.19 -10.93 9.17
CA GLU A 774 -20.70 -9.58 9.40
C GLU A 774 -21.67 -9.54 10.58
N SER A 775 -22.52 -10.57 10.70
CA SER A 775 -23.43 -10.77 11.82
C SER A 775 -22.68 -10.88 13.15
N VAL A 776 -21.58 -11.65 13.16
CA VAL A 776 -20.65 -11.81 14.30
C VAL A 776 -20.10 -10.45 14.74
N VAL A 777 -19.54 -9.66 13.81
CA VAL A 777 -18.95 -8.34 14.12
C VAL A 777 -20.00 -7.37 14.66
N LEU A 778 -21.21 -7.37 14.09
CA LEU A 778 -22.28 -6.48 14.50
C LEU A 778 -22.83 -6.84 15.89
N LEU A 779 -23.09 -8.12 16.16
CA LEU A 779 -23.60 -8.58 17.46
C LEU A 779 -22.61 -8.31 18.60
N ASP A 780 -21.31 -8.49 18.35
CA ASP A 780 -20.24 -8.20 19.32
C ASP A 780 -20.25 -6.73 19.78
N LYS A 781 -20.75 -5.80 18.96
CA LYS A 781 -20.86 -4.37 19.29
C LYS A 781 -22.26 -3.94 19.72
N ALA A 782 -23.30 -4.50 19.13
CA ALA A 782 -24.69 -4.10 19.39
C ALA A 782 -25.18 -4.53 20.78
N LEU A 783 -24.82 -5.73 21.26
CA LEU A 783 -25.29 -6.26 22.54
C LEU A 783 -24.70 -5.51 23.75
N PRO A 784 -23.39 -5.20 23.80
CA PRO A 784 -22.86 -4.30 24.83
C PRO A 784 -23.51 -2.92 24.80
N ALA A 785 -23.77 -2.36 23.62
CA ALA A 785 -24.42 -1.06 23.48
C ALA A 785 -25.85 -1.06 24.06
N LEU A 786 -26.62 -2.14 23.82
CA LEU A 786 -27.96 -2.34 24.39
C LEU A 786 -27.92 -2.39 25.92
N LEU A 787 -26.97 -3.14 26.49
CA LEU A 787 -26.83 -3.25 27.94
C LEU A 787 -26.46 -1.90 28.57
N VAL A 788 -25.46 -1.19 28.02
CA VAL A 788 -25.05 0.13 28.52
C VAL A 788 -26.21 1.13 28.42
N LEU A 789 -26.99 1.11 27.34
CA LEU A 789 -28.17 1.97 27.17
C LEU A 789 -29.25 1.64 28.20
N ALA A 790 -29.55 0.37 28.42
CA ALA A 790 -30.54 -0.09 29.39
C ALA A 790 -30.16 0.31 30.83
N GLU A 791 -28.87 0.24 31.19
CA GLU A 791 -28.42 0.67 32.51
C GLU A 791 -28.38 2.19 32.66
N LYS A 792 -27.86 2.92 31.66
CA LYS A 792 -27.74 4.39 31.70
C LYS A 792 -29.09 5.10 31.69
N SER A 793 -30.02 4.65 30.85
CA SER A 793 -31.40 5.20 30.81
C SER A 793 -32.13 5.05 32.15
N ASN A 794 -31.68 4.09 32.97
CA ASN A 794 -32.27 3.77 34.25
C ASN A 794 -31.38 4.05 35.48
N SER A 795 -30.29 4.81 35.33
CA SER A 795 -29.28 5.03 36.38
C SER A 795 -29.69 6.02 37.48
N SER A 796 -30.71 6.85 37.29
CA SER A 796 -31.14 7.88 38.26
C SER A 796 -32.48 7.58 38.95
N TYR A 797 -32.72 6.32 39.31
CA TYR A 797 -33.94 5.91 40.01
C TYR A 797 -33.66 5.50 41.46
N ASP A 798 -34.45 6.05 42.37
CA ASP A 798 -34.44 5.77 43.79
C ASP A 798 -34.98 4.35 44.05
N THR A 799 -34.12 3.47 44.57
CA THR A 799 -34.44 2.06 44.84
C THR A 799 -35.50 1.88 45.94
N SER A 800 -35.90 2.95 46.63
CA SER A 800 -36.96 2.92 47.64
C SER A 800 -38.40 2.94 47.07
N LYS A 801 -38.58 3.16 45.75
CA LYS A 801 -39.91 3.24 45.11
C LYS A 801 -40.23 2.02 44.21
N PRO A 802 -41.23 1.17 44.55
CA PRO A 802 -41.49 -0.10 43.87
C PRO A 802 -41.95 0.01 42.41
N ALA A 803 -42.57 1.13 41.99
CA ALA A 803 -43.00 1.33 40.61
C ALA A 803 -41.84 1.57 39.62
N GLN A 804 -40.68 2.02 40.09
CA GLN A 804 -39.54 2.44 39.26
C GLN A 804 -38.54 1.32 39.00
N GLY A 805 -38.39 0.36 39.92
CA GLY A 805 -37.64 -0.88 39.69
C GLY A 805 -38.17 -1.71 38.51
N SER A 806 -39.47 -1.61 38.23
CA SER A 806 -40.12 -2.30 37.10
C SER A 806 -39.65 -1.83 35.73
N ALA A 807 -39.27 -0.56 35.55
CA ALA A 807 -38.86 -0.03 34.25
C ALA A 807 -37.46 -0.52 33.83
N ARG A 808 -36.49 -0.46 34.75
CA ARG A 808 -35.14 -1.03 34.55
C ARG A 808 -35.22 -2.52 34.26
N GLN A 809 -35.99 -3.24 35.08
CA GLN A 809 -36.21 -4.68 34.92
C GLN A 809 -36.82 -5.01 33.55
N LYS A 810 -37.85 -4.27 33.10
CA LYS A 810 -38.45 -4.47 31.77
C LYS A 810 -37.48 -4.22 30.62
N SER A 811 -36.61 -3.22 30.73
CA SER A 811 -35.60 -2.94 29.70
C SER A 811 -34.56 -4.05 29.63
N LEU A 812 -34.02 -4.49 30.78
CA LEU A 812 -33.07 -5.61 30.84
C LEU A 812 -33.70 -6.94 30.39
N ASP A 813 -34.99 -7.16 30.66
CA ASP A 813 -35.74 -8.30 30.11
C ASP A 813 -35.83 -8.25 28.59
N GLY A 814 -36.01 -7.05 28.04
CA GLY A 814 -35.95 -6.82 26.60
C GLY A 814 -34.60 -7.21 26.03
N VAL A 815 -33.50 -6.77 26.66
CA VAL A 815 -32.13 -7.11 26.23
C VAL A 815 -31.91 -8.62 26.25
N LEU A 816 -32.34 -9.32 27.30
CA LEU A 816 -32.21 -10.77 27.34
C LEU A 816 -33.08 -11.48 26.29
N ARG A 817 -34.37 -11.13 26.21
CA ARG A 817 -35.32 -11.85 25.35
C ARG A 817 -35.14 -11.54 23.87
N LYS A 818 -35.12 -10.26 23.52
CA LYS A 818 -35.01 -9.79 22.13
C LYS A 818 -33.56 -9.73 21.65
N GLY A 819 -32.61 -9.52 22.57
CA GLY A 819 -31.19 -9.41 22.25
C GLY A 819 -30.44 -10.73 22.23
N ILE A 820 -30.81 -11.70 23.08
CA ILE A 820 -30.08 -12.99 23.19
C ILE A 820 -30.95 -14.17 22.77
N LEU A 821 -32.09 -14.38 23.44
CA LEU A 821 -32.89 -15.59 23.25
C LEU A 821 -33.53 -15.67 21.86
N GLN A 822 -34.05 -14.57 21.35
CA GLN A 822 -34.67 -14.52 20.01
C GLN A 822 -33.63 -14.72 18.88
N PRO A 823 -32.47 -14.04 18.87
CA PRO A 823 -31.42 -14.33 17.88
C PRO A 823 -30.91 -15.76 17.95
N TYR A 824 -30.72 -16.29 19.17
CA TYR A 824 -30.33 -17.69 19.34
C TYR A 824 -31.38 -18.64 18.76
N SER A 825 -32.68 -18.37 18.93
CA SER A 825 -33.71 -19.24 18.37
C SER A 825 -33.78 -19.22 16.84
N HIS A 826 -33.20 -18.19 16.20
CA HIS A 826 -33.21 -18.01 14.74
C HIS A 826 -31.92 -18.44 14.05
N ALA A 827 -30.78 -18.33 14.74
CA ALA A 827 -29.45 -18.57 14.18
C ALA A 827 -28.49 -19.29 15.14
N GLY A 828 -29.01 -19.97 16.17
CA GLY A 828 -28.22 -20.67 17.19
C GLY A 828 -27.51 -21.92 16.68
N GLU A 829 -27.88 -22.42 15.49
CA GLU A 829 -27.16 -23.45 14.74
C GLU A 829 -25.81 -22.98 14.21
N HIS A 830 -25.62 -21.67 14.03
CA HIS A 830 -24.34 -21.08 13.68
C HIS A 830 -23.47 -20.95 14.93
N VAL A 831 -22.43 -21.78 15.03
CA VAL A 831 -21.57 -21.90 16.21
C VAL A 831 -20.99 -20.54 16.65
N ARG A 832 -20.49 -19.72 15.70
CA ARG A 832 -19.86 -18.42 16.03
C ARG A 832 -20.87 -17.40 16.56
N ILE A 833 -22.12 -17.47 16.09
CA ILE A 833 -23.23 -16.64 16.58
C ILE A 833 -23.60 -17.09 17.98
N ALA A 834 -23.82 -18.39 18.18
CA ALA A 834 -24.10 -18.97 19.50
C ALA A 834 -23.02 -18.59 20.53
N GLU A 835 -21.74 -18.66 20.15
CA GLU A 835 -20.61 -18.32 21.03
C GLU A 835 -20.67 -16.85 21.49
N ILE A 836 -20.91 -15.90 20.57
CA ILE A 836 -21.04 -14.47 20.92
C ILE A 836 -22.23 -14.23 21.83
N LEU A 837 -23.39 -14.83 21.52
CA LEU A 837 -24.59 -14.68 22.33
C LEU A 837 -24.38 -15.19 23.76
N LEU A 838 -23.68 -16.32 23.93
CA LEU A 838 -23.33 -16.84 25.25
C LEU A 838 -22.31 -15.97 25.98
N ARG A 839 -21.31 -15.43 25.26
CA ARG A 839 -20.32 -14.51 25.86
C ARG A 839 -20.95 -13.24 26.43
N GLN A 840 -22.02 -12.74 25.79
CA GLN A 840 -22.75 -11.54 26.21
C GLN A 840 -23.83 -11.82 27.28
N LEU A 841 -24.15 -13.08 27.56
CA LEU A 841 -25.19 -13.45 28.52
C LEU A 841 -24.80 -13.16 29.99
N PRO A 842 -23.59 -13.46 30.49
CA PRO A 842 -23.22 -13.19 31.88
C PRO A 842 -23.39 -11.73 32.35
N PRO A 843 -22.91 -10.69 31.62
CA PRO A 843 -23.10 -9.31 32.03
C PRO A 843 -24.59 -8.92 32.16
N ILE A 844 -25.45 -9.43 31.29
CA ILE A 844 -26.91 -9.17 31.31
C ILE A 844 -27.55 -9.82 32.54
N LEU A 845 -27.18 -11.07 32.85
CA LEU A 845 -27.68 -11.79 34.04
C LEU A 845 -27.21 -11.13 35.34
N GLN A 846 -25.98 -10.64 35.39
CA GLN A 846 -25.47 -9.87 36.53
C GLN A 846 -26.23 -8.55 36.71
N ALA A 847 -26.57 -7.85 35.62
CA ALA A 847 -27.37 -6.63 35.68
C ALA A 847 -28.82 -6.88 36.12
N LEU A 848 -29.41 -8.03 35.74
CA LEU A 848 -30.73 -8.49 36.17
C LEU A 848 -30.76 -8.96 37.63
N GLY A 849 -29.69 -9.56 38.13
CA GLY A 849 -29.64 -10.13 39.48
C GLY A 849 -30.73 -11.20 39.66
N ILE A 850 -31.44 -11.15 40.79
CA ILE A 850 -32.50 -12.12 41.16
C ILE A 850 -33.63 -12.21 40.14
N ASP A 851 -33.85 -11.17 39.34
CA ASP A 851 -34.86 -11.16 38.29
C ASP A 851 -34.57 -12.16 37.16
N SER A 852 -33.35 -12.69 37.08
CA SER A 852 -32.96 -13.77 36.16
C SER A 852 -33.81 -15.04 36.37
N VAL A 853 -34.38 -15.24 37.56
CA VAL A 853 -35.22 -16.40 37.92
C VAL A 853 -36.36 -16.65 36.93
N LYS A 854 -37.00 -15.59 36.41
CA LYS A 854 -38.16 -15.73 35.50
C LYS A 854 -37.79 -16.26 34.11
N HIS A 855 -36.50 -16.28 33.78
CA HIS A 855 -35.99 -16.76 32.49
C HIS A 855 -35.31 -18.12 32.61
N LEU A 856 -35.28 -18.75 33.79
CA LEU A 856 -34.70 -20.09 33.99
C LEU A 856 -35.26 -21.15 33.04
N LYS A 857 -36.56 -21.04 32.73
CA LYS A 857 -37.25 -21.95 31.82
C LYS A 857 -36.69 -21.96 30.39
N ASP A 858 -36.07 -20.86 29.99
CA ASP A 858 -35.49 -20.68 28.67
C ASP A 858 -33.97 -20.88 28.75
N LEU A 859 -33.31 -20.37 29.81
CA LEU A 859 -31.85 -20.38 29.98
C LEU A 859 -31.27 -21.75 30.32
N VAL A 860 -31.83 -22.48 31.28
CA VAL A 860 -31.23 -23.74 31.73
C VAL A 860 -31.32 -24.83 30.66
N PRO A 861 -32.49 -25.05 30.00
CA PRO A 861 -32.56 -26.02 28.90
C PRO A 861 -31.64 -25.66 27.74
N LEU A 862 -31.54 -24.37 27.39
CA LEU A 862 -30.63 -23.85 26.38
C LEU A 862 -29.18 -24.23 26.68
N LEU A 863 -28.65 -23.80 27.83
CA LEU A 863 -27.26 -24.03 28.21
C LEU A 863 -26.96 -25.52 28.41
N SER A 864 -27.91 -26.26 28.99
CA SER A 864 -27.83 -27.72 29.13
C SER A 864 -27.71 -28.40 27.76
N SER A 865 -28.51 -27.97 26.78
CA SER A 865 -28.49 -28.54 25.43
C SER A 865 -27.15 -28.35 24.74
N ILE A 866 -26.61 -27.12 24.79
CA ILE A 866 -25.29 -26.76 24.21
C ILE A 866 -24.17 -27.59 24.85
N MET A 867 -24.13 -27.63 26.18
CA MET A 867 -23.12 -28.42 26.89
C MET A 867 -23.27 -29.91 26.64
N SER A 868 -24.49 -30.40 26.34
CA SER A 868 -24.77 -31.82 26.08
C SER A 868 -24.68 -32.24 24.61
N ASP A 869 -24.42 -31.33 23.68
CA ASP A 869 -24.38 -31.60 22.23
C ASP A 869 -23.24 -32.56 21.88
N PRO A 870 -23.51 -33.78 21.34
CA PRO A 870 -22.49 -34.76 20.98
C PRO A 870 -21.31 -34.22 20.19
N LEU A 871 -21.51 -33.23 19.31
CA LEU A 871 -20.47 -32.66 18.46
C LEU A 871 -19.77 -31.44 19.07
N GLY A 872 -20.12 -31.07 20.31
CA GLY A 872 -19.66 -29.84 20.96
C GLY A 872 -18.14 -29.73 21.10
N LEU A 873 -17.39 -30.84 21.20
CA LEU A 873 -15.92 -30.81 21.33
C LEU A 873 -15.20 -30.27 20.08
N ALA A 874 -15.86 -30.26 18.91
CA ALA A 874 -15.35 -29.56 17.73
C ALA A 874 -15.31 -28.03 17.92
N TYR A 875 -16.02 -27.51 18.93
CA TYR A 875 -16.19 -26.08 19.20
C TYR A 875 -15.98 -25.76 20.70
N PRO A 876 -14.76 -25.93 21.22
CA PRO A 876 -14.50 -25.86 22.66
C PRO A 876 -14.74 -24.46 23.26
N SER A 877 -14.55 -23.38 22.49
CA SER A 877 -14.85 -22.01 22.93
C SER A 877 -16.33 -21.82 23.27
N LEU A 878 -17.24 -22.39 22.49
CA LEU A 878 -18.68 -22.34 22.75
C LEU A 878 -19.05 -23.05 24.07
N LEU A 879 -18.43 -24.21 24.32
CA LEU A 879 -18.63 -24.98 25.55
C LEU A 879 -18.12 -24.24 26.78
N HIS A 880 -16.96 -23.61 26.68
CA HIS A 880 -16.38 -22.77 27.72
C HIS A 880 -17.30 -21.58 28.07
N GLU A 881 -17.81 -20.85 27.07
CA GLU A 881 -18.78 -19.76 27.30
C GLU A 881 -20.10 -20.27 27.88
N GLY A 882 -20.57 -21.46 27.44
CA GLY A 882 -21.75 -22.11 28.00
C GLY A 882 -21.62 -22.47 29.48
N ALA A 883 -20.45 -22.95 29.91
CA ALA A 883 -20.17 -23.23 31.31
C ALA A 883 -20.18 -21.94 32.16
N LYS A 884 -19.55 -20.86 31.68
CA LYS A 884 -19.55 -19.55 32.36
C LYS A 884 -20.93 -18.92 32.46
N ALA A 885 -21.74 -19.03 31.40
CA ALA A 885 -23.13 -18.61 31.42
C ALA A 885 -23.97 -19.41 32.42
N MET A 886 -23.70 -20.72 32.56
CA MET A 886 -24.37 -21.57 33.57
C MET A 886 -24.00 -21.15 35.00
N GLN A 887 -22.72 -20.90 35.28
CA GLN A 887 -22.29 -20.39 36.59
C GLN A 887 -22.99 -19.08 36.93
N THR A 888 -23.05 -18.15 35.97
CA THR A 888 -23.69 -16.84 36.20
C THR A 888 -25.20 -16.99 36.37
N THR A 889 -25.83 -17.93 35.67
CA THR A 889 -27.24 -18.27 35.87
C THR A 889 -27.47 -18.81 37.29
N ILE A 890 -26.63 -19.72 37.78
CA ILE A 890 -26.70 -20.23 39.16
C ILE A 890 -26.49 -19.10 40.16
N ALA A 891 -25.48 -18.26 40.00
CA ALA A 891 -25.17 -17.15 40.91
C ALA A 891 -26.35 -16.18 41.09
N ASN A 892 -27.04 -15.85 40.00
CA ASN A 892 -28.11 -14.85 40.00
C ASN A 892 -29.50 -15.44 40.27
N ALA A 893 -29.70 -16.74 40.00
CA ALA A 893 -30.99 -17.42 40.16
C ALA A 893 -30.97 -18.56 41.20
N TRP A 894 -29.97 -18.57 42.09
CA TRP A 894 -29.79 -19.58 43.14
C TRP A 894 -31.05 -19.92 43.97
N PRO A 895 -31.99 -18.98 44.27
CA PRO A 895 -33.16 -19.33 45.09
C PRO A 895 -34.13 -20.33 44.43
N ARG A 896 -34.08 -20.46 43.10
CA ARG A 896 -34.98 -21.31 42.30
C ARG A 896 -34.26 -22.32 41.40
N ILE A 897 -32.94 -22.29 41.36
CA ILE A 897 -32.15 -23.19 40.51
C ILE A 897 -32.24 -24.67 40.94
N THR A 898 -32.63 -24.94 42.18
CA THR A 898 -32.81 -26.30 42.73
C THR A 898 -33.87 -27.12 41.99
N GLU A 899 -34.88 -26.46 41.43
CA GLU A 899 -35.91 -27.06 40.55
C GLU A 899 -35.34 -27.43 39.16
N TRP A 900 -34.18 -26.89 38.80
CA TRP A 900 -33.52 -27.09 37.50
C TRP A 900 -32.25 -27.94 37.60
N ARG A 901 -31.89 -28.41 38.81
CA ARG A 901 -30.64 -29.15 39.09
C ARG A 901 -30.42 -30.35 38.16
N GLY A 902 -31.49 -31.07 37.79
CA GLY A 902 -31.39 -32.23 36.91
C GLY A 902 -30.94 -31.84 35.49
N ASP A 903 -31.46 -30.73 34.96
CA ASP A 903 -31.06 -30.19 33.66
C ASP A 903 -29.63 -29.60 33.72
N VAL A 904 -29.21 -29.02 34.85
CA VAL A 904 -27.81 -28.57 35.06
C VAL A 904 -26.85 -29.75 35.11
N LEU A 905 -27.15 -30.77 35.92
CA LEU A 905 -26.36 -32.01 36.04
C LEU A 905 -26.25 -32.74 34.71
N LYS A 906 -27.33 -32.77 33.92
CA LYS A 906 -27.32 -33.32 32.55
C LYS A 906 -26.22 -32.71 31.69
N GLY A 907 -26.16 -31.37 31.65
CA GLY A 907 -25.23 -30.64 30.80
C GLY A 907 -23.78 -30.91 31.21
N ILE A 908 -23.47 -30.74 32.50
CA ILE A 908 -22.08 -30.85 32.98
C ILE A 908 -21.56 -32.29 32.99
N CYS A 909 -22.37 -33.28 33.38
CA CYS A 909 -21.92 -34.67 33.44
C CYS A 909 -21.69 -35.25 32.05
N LEU A 910 -22.58 -34.96 31.08
CA LEU A 910 -22.41 -35.44 29.71
C LEU A 910 -21.24 -34.76 28.99
N LEU A 911 -20.95 -33.50 29.31
CA LEU A 911 -19.78 -32.82 28.78
C LEU A 911 -18.48 -33.35 29.38
N TRP A 912 -18.45 -33.55 30.70
CA TRP A 912 -17.30 -34.11 31.42
C TRP A 912 -16.93 -35.49 30.90
N ILE A 913 -17.90 -36.40 30.76
CA ILE A 913 -17.66 -37.73 30.22
C ILE A 913 -17.01 -37.67 28.83
N ARG A 914 -17.47 -36.76 27.98
CA ARG A 914 -16.89 -36.59 26.64
C ARG A 914 -15.48 -36.01 26.66
N LEU A 915 -15.19 -35.07 27.56
CA LEU A 915 -13.82 -34.58 27.77
C LEU A 915 -12.87 -35.69 28.24
N GLU A 916 -13.35 -36.67 29.00
CA GLU A 916 -12.56 -37.82 29.41
C GLU A 916 -12.43 -38.90 28.32
N GLU A 917 -13.39 -38.98 27.39
CA GLU A 917 -13.37 -39.95 26.27
C GLU A 917 -12.56 -39.45 25.07
N GLU A 918 -12.78 -38.20 24.68
CA GLU A 918 -12.34 -37.63 23.39
C GLU A 918 -11.52 -36.34 23.59
N GLY A 919 -11.34 -35.88 24.83
CA GLY A 919 -10.63 -34.63 25.13
C GLY A 919 -9.12 -34.69 24.89
N GLN A 920 -8.56 -35.83 24.50
CA GLN A 920 -7.17 -35.95 24.03
C GLN A 920 -6.98 -35.34 22.63
N ASP A 921 -8.06 -35.27 21.84
CA ASP A 921 -8.03 -34.82 20.44
C ASP A 921 -8.15 -33.28 20.30
N ILE A 922 -8.29 -32.55 21.41
CA ILE A 922 -8.35 -31.09 21.47
C ILE A 922 -7.20 -30.51 22.32
N ASP A 923 -6.95 -29.21 22.18
CA ASP A 923 -5.91 -28.51 22.95
C ASP A 923 -6.09 -28.74 24.46
N GLN A 924 -5.06 -29.30 25.10
CA GLN A 924 -5.09 -29.68 26.51
C GLN A 924 -5.23 -28.49 27.45
N SER A 925 -4.77 -27.30 27.06
CA SER A 925 -4.99 -26.07 27.83
C SER A 925 -6.47 -25.71 27.85
N ILE A 926 -7.12 -25.76 26.68
CA ILE A 926 -8.55 -25.43 26.55
C ILE A 926 -9.41 -26.48 27.25
N ALA A 927 -9.07 -27.77 27.11
CA ALA A 927 -9.75 -28.85 27.82
C ALA A 927 -9.61 -28.71 29.35
N ALA A 928 -8.44 -28.31 29.85
CA ALA A 928 -8.24 -28.04 31.28
C ALA A 928 -9.09 -26.85 31.77
N ASP A 929 -9.19 -25.79 30.98
CA ASP A 929 -10.03 -24.63 31.31
C ASP A 929 -11.52 -25.03 31.36
N ILE A 930 -12.02 -25.80 30.39
CA ILE A 930 -13.41 -26.28 30.43
C ILE A 930 -13.65 -27.17 31.66
N ARG A 931 -12.74 -28.09 31.98
CA ARG A 931 -12.84 -28.92 33.20
C ARG A 931 -12.94 -28.07 34.46
N LYS A 932 -12.12 -27.02 34.56
CA LYS A 932 -12.14 -26.06 35.67
C LYS A 932 -13.50 -25.35 35.77
N GLU A 933 -14.04 -24.87 34.66
CA GLU A 933 -15.34 -24.19 34.66
C GLU A 933 -16.50 -25.15 35.00
N LEU A 934 -16.43 -26.43 34.60
CA LEU A 934 -17.44 -27.44 34.96
C LEU A 934 -17.41 -27.80 36.45
N ARG A 935 -16.22 -27.93 37.05
CA ARG A 935 -16.08 -28.11 38.50
C ARG A 935 -16.68 -26.92 39.25
N ALA A 936 -16.43 -25.69 38.80
CA ALA A 936 -17.04 -24.51 39.40
C ALA A 936 -18.59 -24.53 39.32
N VAL A 937 -19.18 -24.99 38.22
CA VAL A 937 -20.65 -25.18 38.12
C VAL A 937 -21.13 -26.21 39.15
N ALA A 938 -20.46 -27.35 39.27
CA ALA A 938 -20.80 -28.42 40.22
C ALA A 938 -20.71 -27.92 41.67
N ASP A 939 -19.62 -27.23 42.03
CA ASP A 939 -19.39 -26.64 43.35
C ASP A 939 -20.46 -25.60 43.72
N MET A 940 -20.81 -24.74 42.77
CA MET A 940 -21.86 -23.74 42.98
C MET A 940 -23.21 -24.40 43.20
N LEU A 941 -23.54 -25.45 42.43
CA LEU A 941 -24.78 -26.19 42.61
C LEU A 941 -24.80 -26.92 43.96
N ALA A 942 -23.70 -27.57 44.36
CA ALA A 942 -23.57 -28.23 45.66
C ALA A 942 -23.81 -27.26 46.82
N LYS A 943 -23.16 -26.09 46.79
CA LYS A 943 -23.35 -25.03 47.79
C LYS A 943 -24.80 -24.56 47.88
N VAL A 944 -25.51 -24.46 46.76
CA VAL A 944 -26.93 -24.10 46.77
C VAL A 944 -27.79 -25.22 47.36
N MET A 945 -27.48 -26.48 47.06
CA MET A 945 -28.21 -27.64 47.60
C MET A 945 -27.97 -27.85 49.12
N ASP A 946 -26.80 -27.47 49.63
CA ASP A 946 -26.48 -27.52 51.06
C ASP A 946 -27.25 -26.51 51.93
N THR A 947 -27.94 -25.53 51.31
CA THR A 947 -28.68 -24.51 52.07
C THR A 947 -29.96 -25.00 52.75
N ARG A 948 -30.45 -26.21 52.42
CA ARG A 948 -31.68 -26.80 53.01
C ARG A 948 -31.47 -28.29 53.27
N ASP A 949 -31.76 -28.77 54.46
CA ASP A 949 -31.50 -30.17 54.87
C ASP A 949 -32.12 -31.21 53.92
N ALA A 950 -33.38 -31.01 53.48
CA ALA A 950 -34.03 -31.90 52.52
C ALA A 950 -33.41 -31.87 51.11
N ALA A 951 -32.81 -30.75 50.71
CA ALA A 951 -32.11 -30.62 49.44
C ALA A 951 -30.72 -31.26 49.51
N ARG A 952 -30.05 -31.20 50.67
CA ARG A 952 -28.75 -31.82 50.94
C ARG A 952 -28.80 -33.35 50.89
N GLU A 953 -29.79 -33.97 51.50
CA GLU A 953 -29.99 -35.44 51.40
C GLU A 953 -30.27 -35.88 49.96
N THR A 954 -31.10 -35.11 49.25
CA THR A 954 -31.41 -35.34 47.84
C THR A 954 -30.15 -35.23 46.97
N TRP A 955 -29.37 -34.16 47.14
CA TRP A 955 -28.11 -33.95 46.43
C TRP A 955 -27.12 -35.08 46.64
N THR A 956 -26.91 -35.50 47.90
CA THR A 956 -26.01 -36.60 48.25
C THR A 956 -26.40 -37.89 47.55
N ARG A 957 -27.69 -38.25 47.57
CA ARG A 957 -28.20 -39.44 46.88
C ARG A 957 -28.04 -39.35 45.36
N GLU A 958 -28.46 -38.25 44.75
CA GLU A 958 -28.41 -38.06 43.29
C GLU A 958 -26.96 -38.06 42.77
N ARG A 959 -26.03 -37.47 43.53
CA ARG A 959 -24.59 -37.50 43.26
C ARG A 959 -24.04 -38.92 43.29
N ASP A 960 -24.31 -39.67 44.36
CA ASP A 960 -23.80 -41.02 44.54
C ASP A 960 -24.37 -41.98 43.47
N GLU A 961 -25.63 -41.80 43.06
CA GLU A 961 -26.24 -42.52 41.95
C GLU A 961 -25.57 -42.23 40.60
N LEU A 962 -25.17 -40.98 40.33
CA LEU A 962 -24.48 -40.59 39.09
C LEU A 962 -23.05 -41.12 39.04
N VAL A 963 -22.30 -41.02 40.14
CA VAL A 963 -20.94 -41.59 40.26
C VAL A 963 -20.95 -43.11 40.14
N ALA A 964 -21.95 -43.78 40.74
CA ALA A 964 -22.13 -45.22 40.59
C ALA A 964 -22.51 -45.62 39.15
N ALA A 965 -23.15 -44.73 38.39
CA ALA A 965 -23.46 -44.95 36.98
C ALA A 965 -22.23 -44.80 36.06
N ASP A 966 -21.29 -43.89 36.38
CA ASP A 966 -20.02 -43.71 35.68
C ASP A 966 -18.93 -43.13 36.60
N GLY A 967 -17.89 -43.93 36.88
CA GLY A 967 -16.82 -43.58 37.81
C GLY A 967 -15.97 -42.38 37.40
N ARG A 968 -16.01 -41.96 36.13
CA ARG A 968 -15.29 -40.74 35.67
C ARG A 968 -15.88 -39.46 36.23
N LEU A 969 -17.13 -39.49 36.70
CA LEU A 969 -17.79 -38.35 37.33
C LEU A 969 -17.30 -38.09 38.76
N GLN A 970 -16.51 -39.00 39.34
CA GLN A 970 -15.93 -38.84 40.68
C GLN A 970 -15.21 -37.49 40.80
N GLU A 971 -14.31 -37.15 39.87
CA GLU A 971 -13.53 -35.91 39.91
C GLU A 971 -14.34 -34.63 39.63
N LEU A 972 -15.56 -34.76 39.11
CA LEU A 972 -16.45 -33.62 38.85
C LEU A 972 -17.34 -33.32 40.06
N LEU A 973 -17.84 -34.36 40.73
CA LEU A 973 -18.95 -34.26 41.67
C LEU A 973 -18.55 -34.48 43.14
N VAL A 974 -17.36 -35.05 43.40
CA VAL A 974 -16.84 -35.39 44.73
C VAL A 974 -15.46 -34.79 44.92
#